data_AF-A0A5Q0TNY2-F1
#
_entry.id   AF-A0A5Q0TNY2-F1
#
_cell.length_a   1.000
_cell.length_b   1.000
_cell.length_c   1.000
_cell.angle_alpha   90.00
_cell.angle_beta   90.00
_cell.angle_gamma   90.00
#
_symmetry.space_group_name_H-M   'P 1'
#
loop_
_entity.id
_entity.type
_entity.pdbx_description
1 polymer ?
#
loop_
_entity_poly.entity_id
_entity_poly.type
_entity_poly.pdbx_seq_one_letter_code
_entity_poly.pdbx_strand_id
1 'polypeptide(L)'
;MYFTAKEIAGVTGMPKLERNCLARLNNLFSQRDLNPEFKRKRQGTKAFEYHISILPLATQAALYKREGKIKVGDQVFDLPKPKTTSYCREALWVRWNKAGTRAQEKAQGVLKAVQTVSELVRSGIGKMAAYETVSNEFGISKMSLRRACSKVKDFAPEDWAPALLDRNKEVASEIKSKRFAYITPAAWDFFKADYLRLEQPTMAACYERLIEAAPQHGWKVPSLKSLDRRIRHEVPHQQRVMLRKGEHALMSLFPSQERSVDGLHALEWINGDGYQHNVFVKWFNGEILRPKTWFWQDIYSRKIVGWRCDISENTDSIRLSLMDVCERYGVPKEITIDNTRAAANKWMTGGVPNRYRFKVKEDDPLGIIPMLGMKLHWSSVILGKGHGQAKPIERAFGVGGLDEMIDKHPLCAGAYTGPNPMAKPDNYASKAIDAEEFLKALAAGVEMYNSKQNRRTEICQGMMSFNDAFNASYAEAPIRKATQEQLQLMMLQAEAITVNKQHATITLDAGGSLKGRKNRYHHEALFDYVGQKLVARFDPLKLHDSVEVYTLQGVRICTAECLEKVGFGDTQAAREHKRKRTQFTKANKIAAQAQTDMDALEVAAMMKPLEEEFIPETKVVEPFRPVSIGNTAAQVHVDEDLDEDYEANYAQNLSYLVEQKNKNRL
;
A
#
# COMPACT_ATOMS: atom_id res chain seq x y z
N MET A 1 -32.51 -74.09 -40.00
CA MET A 1 -33.32 -73.52 -38.89
C MET A 1 -34.65 -74.24 -38.84
N TYR A 2 -35.17 -74.53 -37.65
CA TYR A 2 -36.45 -75.21 -37.44
C TYR A 2 -37.39 -74.29 -36.67
N PHE A 3 -38.64 -74.20 -37.10
CA PHE A 3 -39.64 -73.32 -36.49
C PHE A 3 -40.95 -74.09 -36.24
N THR A 4 -41.64 -73.73 -35.17
CA THR A 4 -42.97 -74.28 -34.84
C THR A 4 -44.09 -73.51 -35.55
N ALA A 5 -45.27 -74.14 -35.71
CA ALA A 5 -46.43 -73.48 -36.31
C ALA A 5 -46.83 -72.19 -35.58
N LYS A 6 -46.61 -72.13 -34.26
CA LYS A 6 -46.83 -70.94 -33.42
C LYS A 6 -45.86 -69.80 -33.72
N GLU A 7 -44.58 -70.10 -33.94
CA GLU A 7 -43.53 -69.10 -34.19
C GLU A 7 -43.67 -68.47 -35.59
N ILE A 8 -44.29 -69.17 -36.54
CA ILE A 8 -44.49 -68.72 -37.92
C ILE A 8 -45.88 -68.08 -38.13
N ALA A 9 -46.81 -68.25 -37.18
CA ALA A 9 -48.15 -67.69 -37.28
C ALA A 9 -48.12 -66.16 -37.47
N GLY A 10 -48.77 -65.68 -38.52
CA GLY A 10 -48.82 -64.25 -38.88
C GLY A 10 -47.60 -63.69 -39.61
N VAL A 11 -46.57 -64.50 -39.90
CA VAL A 11 -45.45 -64.10 -40.77
C VAL A 11 -45.92 -64.02 -42.22
N THR A 12 -45.36 -63.09 -43.01
CA THR A 12 -45.70 -62.87 -44.41
C THR A 12 -45.73 -64.19 -45.20
N GLY A 13 -46.88 -64.53 -45.80
CA GLY A 13 -47.10 -65.77 -46.53
C GLY A 13 -47.71 -66.93 -45.74
N MET A 14 -47.92 -66.77 -44.42
CA MET A 14 -48.46 -67.80 -43.52
C MET A 14 -49.77 -67.34 -42.84
N PRO A 15 -50.70 -68.26 -42.51
CA PRO A 15 -51.95 -67.94 -41.80
C PRO A 15 -51.72 -67.25 -40.45
N LYS A 16 -52.70 -66.46 -39.98
CA LYS A 16 -52.63 -65.80 -38.66
C LYS A 16 -52.90 -66.76 -37.49
N LEU A 17 -53.73 -67.78 -37.69
CA LEU A 17 -54.10 -68.76 -36.66
C LEU A 17 -53.17 -69.98 -36.70
N GLU A 18 -52.70 -70.41 -35.53
CA GLU A 18 -51.76 -71.54 -35.38
C GLU A 18 -52.28 -72.85 -36.01
N ARG A 19 -53.57 -73.17 -35.82
CA ARG A 19 -54.21 -74.37 -36.41
C ARG A 19 -54.14 -74.38 -37.95
N ASN A 20 -54.34 -73.21 -38.56
CA ASN A 20 -54.30 -73.07 -40.02
C ASN A 20 -52.87 -73.07 -40.55
N CYS A 21 -51.91 -72.52 -39.79
CA CYS A 21 -50.48 -72.67 -40.08
C CYS A 21 -50.06 -74.14 -40.05
N LEU A 22 -50.47 -74.89 -39.04
CA LEU A 22 -50.13 -76.30 -38.90
C LEU A 22 -50.70 -77.15 -40.04
N ALA A 23 -51.96 -76.90 -40.44
CA ALA A 23 -52.56 -77.54 -41.61
C ALA A 23 -51.79 -77.23 -42.91
N ARG A 24 -51.40 -75.96 -43.11
CA ARG A 24 -50.63 -75.54 -44.28
C ARG A 24 -49.21 -76.13 -44.29
N LEU A 25 -48.55 -76.23 -43.14
CA LEU A 25 -47.22 -76.85 -43.01
C LEU A 25 -47.27 -78.36 -43.28
N ASN A 26 -48.30 -79.05 -42.80
CA ASN A 26 -48.52 -80.46 -43.11
C ASN A 26 -48.80 -80.70 -44.60
N ASN A 27 -49.59 -79.83 -45.24
CA ASN A 27 -49.83 -79.91 -46.69
C ASN A 27 -48.54 -79.65 -47.50
N LEU A 28 -47.76 -78.63 -47.13
CA LEU A 28 -46.48 -78.33 -47.77
C LEU A 28 -45.44 -79.45 -47.60
N PHE A 29 -45.52 -80.19 -46.50
CA PHE A 29 -44.69 -81.37 -46.25
C PHE A 29 -45.17 -82.60 -47.03
N SER A 30 -46.48 -82.79 -47.17
CA SER A 30 -47.07 -83.98 -47.83
C SER A 30 -47.07 -83.91 -49.36
N GLN A 31 -46.99 -82.70 -49.94
CA GLN A 31 -47.01 -82.49 -51.40
C GLN A 31 -45.62 -82.63 -52.07
N ARG A 32 -44.59 -83.04 -51.33
CA ARG A 32 -43.23 -83.15 -51.84
C ARG A 32 -42.61 -84.43 -51.28
N ASP A 33 -41.85 -85.17 -52.09
CA ASP A 33 -40.98 -86.28 -51.65
C ASP A 33 -39.82 -85.75 -50.80
N LEU A 34 -40.15 -85.15 -49.66
CA LEU A 34 -39.21 -84.52 -48.75
C LEU A 34 -38.68 -85.53 -47.75
N ASN A 35 -37.38 -85.46 -47.51
CA ASN A 35 -36.70 -86.27 -46.52
C ASN A 35 -37.38 -86.12 -45.13
N PRO A 36 -37.73 -87.21 -44.42
CA PRO A 36 -38.41 -87.15 -43.13
C PRO A 36 -37.72 -86.27 -42.07
N GLU A 37 -36.42 -85.98 -42.21
CA GLU A 37 -35.68 -85.09 -41.32
C GLU A 37 -36.20 -83.65 -41.28
N PHE A 38 -36.89 -83.16 -42.33
CA PHE A 38 -37.38 -81.78 -42.35
C PHE A 38 -38.61 -81.53 -41.47
N LYS A 39 -39.20 -82.58 -40.88
CA LYS A 39 -40.24 -82.50 -39.85
C LYS A 39 -39.82 -83.34 -38.65
N ARG A 40 -39.65 -82.68 -37.50
CA ARG A 40 -39.25 -83.37 -36.26
C ARG A 40 -40.12 -82.97 -35.08
N LYS A 41 -40.23 -83.84 -34.10
CA LYS A 41 -40.90 -83.52 -32.83
C LYS A 41 -39.96 -82.66 -31.98
N ARG A 42 -40.44 -81.52 -31.47
CA ARG A 42 -39.66 -80.68 -30.55
C ARG A 42 -39.48 -81.44 -29.23
N GLN A 43 -38.23 -81.61 -28.81
CA GLN A 43 -37.89 -82.27 -27.55
C GLN A 43 -38.64 -81.60 -26.38
N GLY A 44 -39.28 -82.40 -25.53
CA GLY A 44 -40.03 -81.90 -24.37
C GLY A 44 -41.44 -81.35 -24.64
N THR A 45 -41.93 -81.35 -25.89
CA THR A 45 -43.31 -80.90 -26.19
C THR A 45 -44.03 -81.85 -27.16
N LYS A 46 -45.36 -81.70 -27.27
CA LYS A 46 -46.18 -82.40 -28.27
C LYS A 46 -46.13 -81.71 -29.66
N ALA A 47 -45.37 -80.63 -29.82
CA ALA A 47 -45.33 -79.84 -31.05
C ALA A 47 -44.33 -80.38 -32.08
N PHE A 48 -44.63 -80.17 -33.37
CA PHE A 48 -43.73 -80.45 -34.48
C PHE A 48 -43.03 -79.18 -34.96
N GLU A 49 -41.74 -79.29 -35.28
CA GLU A 49 -40.95 -78.24 -35.93
C GLU A 49 -40.73 -78.57 -37.41
N TYR A 50 -40.73 -77.54 -38.25
CA TYR A 50 -40.51 -77.64 -39.68
C TYR A 50 -39.25 -76.88 -40.08
N HIS A 51 -38.45 -77.44 -40.97
CA HIS A 51 -37.25 -76.78 -41.47
C HIS A 51 -37.61 -75.56 -42.33
N ILE A 52 -36.82 -74.47 -42.22
CA ILE A 52 -37.03 -73.20 -42.93
C ILE A 52 -37.14 -73.37 -44.45
N SER A 53 -36.47 -74.37 -45.04
CA SER A 53 -36.50 -74.64 -46.49
C SER A 53 -37.87 -75.06 -47.02
N ILE A 54 -38.78 -75.56 -46.16
CA ILE A 54 -40.14 -75.94 -46.55
C ILE A 54 -41.05 -74.71 -46.70
N LEU A 55 -40.69 -73.60 -46.04
CA LEU A 55 -41.52 -72.41 -45.98
C LEU A 55 -41.51 -71.65 -47.33
N PRO A 56 -42.57 -70.90 -47.67
CA PRO A 56 -42.56 -70.03 -48.84
C PRO A 56 -41.40 -69.02 -48.81
N LEU A 57 -40.85 -68.65 -49.97
CA LEU A 57 -39.70 -67.73 -50.07
C LEU A 57 -39.93 -66.39 -49.32
N ALA A 58 -41.15 -65.85 -49.38
CA ALA A 58 -41.52 -64.64 -48.65
C ALA A 58 -41.42 -64.82 -47.12
N THR A 59 -41.78 -66.02 -46.62
CA THR A 59 -41.69 -66.38 -45.20
C THR A 59 -40.24 -66.64 -44.79
N GLN A 60 -39.46 -67.31 -45.65
CA GLN A 60 -38.02 -67.51 -45.43
C GLN A 60 -37.29 -66.17 -45.30
N ALA A 61 -37.52 -65.23 -46.22
CA ALA A 61 -36.90 -63.90 -46.19
C ALA A 61 -37.28 -63.10 -44.93
N ALA A 62 -38.54 -63.18 -44.49
CA ALA A 62 -38.98 -62.53 -43.26
C ALA A 62 -38.32 -63.11 -42.00
N LEU A 63 -38.14 -64.44 -41.95
CA LEU A 63 -37.48 -65.12 -40.83
C LEU A 63 -35.97 -64.86 -40.80
N TYR A 64 -35.29 -64.89 -41.95
CA TYR A 64 -33.88 -64.51 -42.04
C TYR A 64 -33.66 -63.07 -41.57
N LYS A 65 -34.52 -62.13 -42.01
CA LYS A 65 -34.46 -60.73 -41.57
C LYS A 65 -34.64 -60.59 -40.06
N ARG A 66 -35.49 -61.39 -39.43
CA ARG A 66 -35.71 -61.40 -37.97
C ARG A 66 -34.46 -61.84 -37.20
N GLU A 67 -33.67 -62.75 -37.77
CA GLU A 67 -32.40 -63.20 -37.20
C GLU A 67 -31.19 -62.33 -37.61
N GLY A 68 -31.42 -61.22 -38.32
CA GLY A 68 -30.34 -60.34 -38.78
C GLY A 68 -29.52 -60.93 -39.92
N LYS A 69 -30.08 -61.86 -40.69
CA LYS A 69 -29.43 -62.55 -41.81
C LYS A 69 -30.18 -62.28 -43.12
N ILE A 70 -29.49 -62.38 -44.26
CA ILE A 70 -30.11 -62.34 -45.59
C ILE A 70 -29.56 -63.50 -46.41
N LYS A 71 -30.45 -64.27 -47.03
CA LYS A 71 -30.07 -65.33 -47.98
C LYS A 71 -30.08 -64.77 -49.40
N VAL A 72 -28.94 -64.84 -50.10
CA VAL A 72 -28.80 -64.50 -51.53
C VAL A 72 -28.25 -65.75 -52.23
N GLY A 73 -29.03 -66.36 -53.13
CA GLY A 73 -28.70 -67.68 -53.68
C GLY A 73 -28.66 -68.74 -52.57
N ASP A 74 -27.60 -69.56 -52.50
CA ASP A 74 -27.41 -70.57 -51.45
C ASP A 74 -26.61 -70.11 -50.23
N GLN A 75 -26.16 -68.85 -50.21
CA GLN A 75 -25.33 -68.30 -49.12
C GLN A 75 -26.14 -67.38 -48.19
N VAL A 76 -25.90 -67.52 -46.89
CA VAL A 76 -26.55 -66.72 -45.83
C VAL A 76 -25.53 -65.71 -45.30
N PHE A 77 -25.83 -64.42 -45.42
CA PHE A 77 -24.99 -63.31 -44.96
C PHE A 77 -25.55 -62.68 -43.69
N ASP A 78 -24.69 -62.28 -42.75
CA ASP A 78 -25.06 -61.48 -41.58
C ASP A 78 -25.20 -60.00 -41.97
N LEU A 79 -26.24 -59.33 -41.49
CA LEU A 79 -26.40 -57.88 -41.63
C LEU A 79 -25.36 -57.16 -40.75
N PRO A 80 -24.61 -56.18 -41.29
CA PRO A 80 -23.64 -55.44 -40.50
C PRO A 80 -24.34 -54.68 -39.35
N LYS A 81 -23.86 -54.90 -38.12
CA LYS A 81 -24.36 -54.19 -36.93
C LYS A 81 -24.06 -52.69 -37.05
N PRO A 82 -24.98 -51.79 -36.68
CA PRO A 82 -24.75 -50.35 -36.76
C PRO A 82 -23.60 -49.96 -35.81
N LYS A 83 -22.55 -49.32 -36.35
CA LYS A 83 -21.46 -48.75 -35.56
C LYS A 83 -22.00 -47.58 -34.75
N THR A 84 -22.00 -47.66 -33.43
CA THR A 84 -22.27 -46.53 -32.54
C THR A 84 -21.07 -45.59 -32.54
N THR A 85 -21.16 -44.48 -33.28
CA THR A 85 -20.14 -43.44 -33.32
C THR A 85 -20.16 -42.66 -32.00
N SER A 86 -19.28 -43.01 -31.06
CA SER A 86 -19.08 -42.20 -29.86
C SER A 86 -18.23 -40.97 -30.23
N TYR A 87 -18.81 -39.77 -30.14
CA TYR A 87 -18.09 -38.50 -30.34
C TYR A 87 -17.74 -37.87 -28.99
N CYS A 88 -16.65 -37.09 -28.95
CA CYS A 88 -16.26 -36.35 -27.75
C CYS A 88 -17.05 -35.04 -27.64
N ARG A 89 -17.96 -34.96 -26.66
CA ARG A 89 -18.79 -33.78 -26.39
C ARG A 89 -17.94 -32.56 -26.02
N GLU A 90 -16.94 -32.74 -25.16
CA GLU A 90 -16.07 -31.66 -24.68
C GLU A 90 -15.32 -30.97 -25.84
N ALA A 91 -14.75 -31.74 -26.76
CA ALA A 91 -14.06 -31.20 -27.92
C ALA A 91 -14.99 -30.36 -28.82
N LEU A 92 -16.26 -30.77 -28.93
CA LEU A 92 -17.29 -30.07 -29.70
C LEU A 92 -17.70 -28.74 -29.03
N TRP A 93 -17.82 -28.72 -27.71
CA TRP A 93 -18.14 -27.49 -26.96
C TRP A 93 -16.96 -26.53 -26.81
N VAL A 94 -15.72 -27.03 -26.73
CA VAL A 94 -14.52 -26.18 -26.82
C VAL A 94 -14.50 -25.41 -28.14
N ARG A 95 -14.95 -26.05 -29.23
CA ARG A 95 -15.09 -25.41 -30.55
C ARG A 95 -16.13 -24.28 -30.50
N TRP A 96 -17.23 -24.48 -29.79
CA TRP A 96 -18.24 -23.44 -29.56
C TRP A 96 -17.68 -22.21 -28.87
N ASN A 97 -16.94 -22.41 -27.78
CA ASN A 97 -16.34 -21.31 -27.02
C ASN A 97 -15.28 -20.56 -27.83
N LYS A 98 -14.60 -21.24 -28.77
CA LYS A 98 -13.65 -20.63 -29.70
C LYS A 98 -14.32 -19.92 -30.88
N ALA A 99 -15.58 -20.22 -31.17
CA ALA A 99 -16.32 -19.55 -32.24
C ALA A 99 -16.77 -18.16 -31.80
N GLY A 100 -16.58 -17.15 -32.65
CA GLY A 100 -17.06 -15.79 -32.35
C GLY A 100 -18.60 -15.68 -32.39
N THR A 101 -19.15 -14.67 -31.71
CA THR A 101 -20.60 -14.41 -31.54
C THR A 101 -21.40 -14.54 -32.85
N ARG A 102 -20.99 -13.88 -33.92
CA ARG A 102 -21.66 -13.96 -35.24
C ARG A 102 -21.75 -15.38 -35.82
N ALA A 103 -20.78 -16.25 -35.52
CA ALA A 103 -20.80 -17.65 -35.97
C ALA A 103 -21.73 -18.49 -35.08
N GLN A 104 -21.76 -18.22 -33.78
CA GLN A 104 -22.68 -18.83 -32.83
C GLN A 104 -24.14 -18.45 -33.15
N GLU A 105 -24.44 -17.18 -33.40
CA GLU A 105 -25.77 -16.69 -33.80
C GLU A 105 -26.25 -17.35 -35.09
N LYS A 106 -25.36 -17.46 -36.09
CA LYS A 106 -25.68 -18.14 -37.36
C LYS A 106 -25.98 -19.62 -37.13
N ALA A 107 -25.21 -20.30 -36.28
CA ALA A 107 -25.44 -21.69 -35.92
C ALA A 107 -26.75 -21.87 -35.12
N GLN A 108 -27.10 -20.93 -34.23
CA GLN A 108 -28.39 -20.91 -33.52
C GLN A 108 -29.57 -20.69 -34.47
N GLY A 109 -29.44 -19.80 -35.46
CA GLY A 109 -30.47 -19.61 -36.49
C GLY A 109 -30.71 -20.88 -37.30
N VAL A 110 -29.64 -21.59 -37.68
CA VAL A 110 -29.75 -22.89 -38.37
C VAL A 110 -30.27 -23.98 -37.44
N LEU A 111 -29.94 -23.95 -36.15
CA LEU A 111 -30.43 -24.91 -35.16
C LEU A 111 -31.95 -24.86 -35.03
N LYS A 112 -32.54 -23.66 -34.96
CA LYS A 112 -34.00 -23.48 -34.92
C LYS A 112 -34.67 -24.13 -36.13
N ALA A 113 -34.12 -23.90 -37.33
CA ALA A 113 -34.62 -24.53 -38.56
C ALA A 113 -34.46 -26.06 -38.54
N VAL A 114 -33.40 -26.60 -37.95
CA VAL A 114 -33.21 -28.06 -37.84
C VAL A 114 -34.16 -28.68 -36.80
N GLN A 115 -34.41 -27.99 -35.69
CA GLN A 115 -35.37 -28.40 -34.67
C GLN A 115 -36.79 -28.43 -35.22
N THR A 116 -37.23 -27.40 -35.95
CA THR A 116 -38.55 -27.38 -36.59
C THR A 116 -38.71 -28.51 -37.61
N VAL A 117 -37.69 -28.80 -38.42
CA VAL A 117 -37.73 -29.99 -39.30
C VAL A 117 -37.88 -31.27 -38.49
N SER A 118 -37.14 -31.41 -37.40
CA SER A 118 -37.20 -32.62 -36.57
C SER A 118 -38.58 -32.80 -35.92
N GLU A 119 -39.23 -31.71 -35.50
CA GLU A 119 -40.57 -31.71 -34.93
C GLU A 119 -41.65 -32.05 -35.98
N LEU A 120 -41.58 -31.47 -37.17
CA LEU A 120 -42.51 -31.77 -38.27
C LEU A 120 -42.41 -33.23 -38.74
N VAL A 121 -41.19 -33.78 -38.77
CA VAL A 121 -41.00 -35.20 -39.09
C VAL A 121 -41.54 -36.08 -37.96
N ARG A 122 -41.42 -35.65 -36.69
CA ARG A 122 -41.97 -36.36 -35.53
C ARG A 122 -43.50 -36.33 -35.51
N SER A 123 -44.14 -35.26 -36.00
CA SER A 123 -45.60 -35.16 -36.13
C SER A 123 -46.18 -35.95 -37.30
N GLY A 124 -45.35 -36.65 -38.09
CA GLY A 124 -45.77 -37.55 -39.16
C GLY A 124 -45.75 -36.94 -40.57
N ILE A 125 -45.27 -35.70 -40.74
CA ILE A 125 -45.12 -35.07 -42.05
C ILE A 125 -43.92 -35.70 -42.79
N GLY A 126 -44.11 -36.01 -44.07
CA GLY A 126 -43.04 -36.54 -44.92
C GLY A 126 -41.83 -35.60 -44.98
N LYS A 127 -40.62 -36.15 -44.85
CA LYS A 127 -39.35 -35.37 -44.78
C LYS A 127 -39.21 -34.31 -45.88
N MET A 128 -39.66 -34.61 -47.10
CA MET A 128 -39.57 -33.67 -48.23
C MET A 128 -40.50 -32.46 -48.08
N ALA A 129 -41.72 -32.66 -47.58
CA ALA A 129 -42.65 -31.58 -47.28
C ALA A 129 -42.16 -30.73 -46.10
N ALA A 130 -41.61 -31.37 -45.04
CA ALA A 130 -41.03 -30.66 -43.90
C ALA A 130 -39.85 -29.75 -44.31
N TYR A 131 -38.97 -30.21 -45.21
CA TYR A 131 -37.90 -29.35 -45.74
C TYR A 131 -38.42 -28.17 -46.56
N GLU A 132 -39.55 -28.32 -47.25
CA GLU A 132 -40.13 -27.26 -48.06
C GLU A 132 -40.80 -26.18 -47.21
N THR A 133 -41.59 -26.58 -46.20
CA THR A 133 -42.21 -25.67 -45.24
C THR A 133 -41.16 -24.84 -44.50
N VAL A 134 -40.14 -25.49 -43.92
CA VAL A 134 -39.10 -24.80 -43.13
C VAL A 134 -38.18 -23.95 -44.02
N SER A 135 -37.92 -24.36 -45.26
CA SER A 135 -37.12 -23.58 -46.20
C SER A 135 -37.79 -22.24 -46.53
N ASN A 136 -39.12 -22.23 -46.70
CA ASN A 136 -39.88 -21.02 -46.99
C ASN A 136 -40.00 -20.10 -45.76
N GLU A 137 -40.18 -20.68 -44.57
CA GLU A 137 -40.34 -19.91 -43.32
C GLU A 137 -39.04 -19.25 -42.84
N PHE A 138 -37.91 -19.96 -42.92
CA PHE A 138 -36.62 -19.47 -42.41
C PHE A 138 -35.71 -18.86 -43.50
N GLY A 139 -36.11 -18.88 -44.77
CA GLY A 139 -35.33 -18.33 -45.89
C GLY A 139 -34.01 -19.08 -46.16
N ILE A 140 -33.87 -20.32 -45.69
CA ILE A 140 -32.68 -21.16 -45.88
C ILE A 140 -32.92 -22.10 -47.06
N SER A 141 -31.95 -22.27 -47.96
CA SER A 141 -32.13 -23.19 -49.10
C SER A 141 -32.32 -24.65 -48.65
N LYS A 142 -33.24 -25.37 -49.31
CA LYS A 142 -33.53 -26.80 -49.06
C LYS A 142 -32.24 -27.64 -48.99
N MET A 143 -31.26 -27.36 -49.85
CA MET A 143 -30.00 -28.09 -49.86
C MET A 143 -29.14 -27.82 -48.61
N SER A 144 -29.08 -26.56 -48.15
CA SER A 144 -28.35 -26.20 -46.93
C SER A 144 -28.99 -26.81 -45.69
N LEU A 145 -30.32 -26.81 -45.62
CA LEU A 145 -31.08 -27.41 -44.52
C LEU A 145 -30.89 -28.93 -44.46
N ARG A 146 -30.90 -29.61 -45.61
CA ARG A 146 -30.57 -31.04 -45.71
C ARG A 146 -29.14 -31.34 -45.27
N ARG A 147 -28.16 -30.51 -45.65
CA ARG A 147 -26.77 -30.63 -45.19
C ARG A 147 -26.67 -30.43 -43.68
N ALA A 148 -27.39 -29.47 -43.11
CA ALA A 148 -27.43 -29.22 -41.67
C ALA A 148 -28.05 -30.40 -40.91
N CYS A 149 -29.20 -30.92 -41.35
CA CYS A 149 -29.85 -32.09 -40.76
C CYS A 149 -28.97 -33.34 -40.85
N SER A 150 -28.22 -33.51 -41.95
CA SER A 150 -27.28 -34.62 -42.09
C SER A 150 -26.07 -34.50 -41.16
N LYS A 151 -25.61 -33.28 -40.85
CA LYS A 151 -24.47 -33.06 -39.94
C LYS A 151 -24.82 -33.41 -38.50
N VAL A 152 -26.05 -33.16 -38.06
CA VAL A 152 -26.46 -33.37 -36.66
C VAL A 152 -26.98 -34.79 -36.37
N LYS A 153 -27.18 -35.62 -37.41
CA LYS A 153 -27.80 -36.94 -37.33
C LYS A 153 -27.12 -37.88 -36.32
N ASP A 154 -25.80 -37.80 -36.23
CA ASP A 154 -24.99 -38.67 -35.37
C ASP A 154 -24.69 -38.04 -33.99
N PHE A 155 -25.27 -36.85 -33.71
CA PHE A 155 -25.08 -36.09 -32.47
C PHE A 155 -26.37 -36.06 -31.64
N ALA A 156 -26.24 -36.03 -30.32
CA ALA A 156 -27.36 -35.82 -29.42
C ALA A 156 -27.98 -34.42 -29.63
N PRO A 157 -29.31 -34.23 -29.43
CA PRO A 157 -29.97 -32.95 -29.62
C PRO A 157 -29.34 -31.77 -28.86
N GLU A 158 -28.80 -32.04 -27.68
CA GLU A 158 -28.07 -31.09 -26.83
C GLU A 158 -26.82 -30.52 -27.55
N ASP A 159 -26.19 -31.31 -28.42
CA ASP A 159 -24.93 -31.00 -29.07
C ASP A 159 -25.08 -30.51 -30.52
N TRP A 160 -26.31 -30.26 -30.97
CA TRP A 160 -26.57 -29.80 -32.34
C TRP A 160 -26.05 -28.40 -32.62
N ALA A 161 -26.14 -27.49 -31.63
CA ALA A 161 -25.64 -26.12 -31.76
C ALA A 161 -24.16 -26.08 -32.19
N PRO A 162 -23.23 -26.75 -31.47
CA PRO A 162 -21.83 -26.74 -31.86
C PRO A 162 -21.51 -27.59 -33.11
N ALA A 163 -22.30 -28.63 -33.42
CA ALA A 163 -22.15 -29.39 -34.66
C ALA A 163 -22.48 -28.56 -35.93
N LEU A 164 -23.35 -27.55 -35.80
CA LEU A 164 -23.79 -26.67 -36.89
C LEU A 164 -22.86 -25.48 -37.14
N LEU A 165 -21.78 -25.32 -36.37
CA LEU A 165 -20.81 -24.26 -36.58
C LEU A 165 -20.16 -24.32 -37.95
N ASP A 166 -19.92 -23.13 -38.51
CA ASP A 166 -19.19 -22.98 -39.77
C ASP A 166 -17.69 -23.22 -39.53
N ARG A 167 -17.08 -24.14 -40.30
CA ARG A 167 -15.65 -24.47 -40.19
C ARG A 167 -14.73 -23.39 -40.75
N ASN A 168 -15.29 -22.43 -41.50
CA ASN A 168 -14.51 -21.45 -42.27
C ASN A 168 -13.58 -20.57 -41.41
N LYS A 169 -13.99 -20.18 -40.18
CA LYS A 169 -13.16 -19.33 -39.31
C LYS A 169 -11.99 -20.07 -38.67
N GLU A 170 -12.19 -21.32 -38.28
CA GLU A 170 -11.11 -22.17 -37.74
C GLU A 170 -10.05 -22.43 -38.80
N VAL A 171 -10.50 -22.80 -40.00
CA VAL A 171 -9.61 -23.00 -41.16
C VAL A 171 -8.87 -21.71 -41.51
N ALA A 172 -9.56 -20.55 -41.49
CA ALA A 172 -8.90 -19.26 -41.73
C ALA A 172 -7.88 -18.88 -40.65
N SER A 173 -8.12 -19.22 -39.38
CA SER A 173 -7.18 -18.98 -38.28
C SER A 173 -5.94 -19.87 -38.38
N GLU A 174 -6.11 -21.16 -38.69
CA GLU A 174 -5.01 -22.11 -38.90
C GLU A 174 -4.19 -21.81 -40.17
N ILE A 175 -4.82 -21.29 -41.22
CA ILE A 175 -4.12 -20.86 -42.43
C ILE A 175 -3.33 -19.56 -42.18
N LYS A 176 -3.81 -18.68 -41.30
CA LYS A 176 -3.19 -17.37 -41.02
C LYS A 176 -1.83 -17.50 -40.32
N SER A 177 -1.65 -18.50 -39.46
CA SER A 177 -0.35 -18.79 -38.83
C SER A 177 0.67 -19.40 -39.80
N LYS A 178 0.21 -19.98 -40.92
CA LYS A 178 1.06 -20.68 -41.91
C LYS A 178 1.42 -19.86 -43.15
N ARG A 179 0.90 -18.62 -43.30
CA ARG A 179 1.13 -17.74 -44.47
C ARG A 179 1.75 -16.41 -44.09
N PHE A 180 2.90 -16.42 -43.43
CA PHE A 180 3.75 -15.23 -43.39
C PHE A 180 4.41 -15.01 -44.75
N ALA A 181 4.51 -13.75 -45.17
CA ALA A 181 5.26 -13.42 -46.38
C ALA A 181 6.72 -13.80 -46.21
N TYR A 182 7.32 -14.37 -47.25
CA TYR A 182 8.72 -14.76 -47.22
C TYR A 182 9.62 -13.54 -46.98
N ILE A 183 10.56 -13.68 -46.06
CA ILE A 183 11.66 -12.74 -45.82
C ILE A 183 12.92 -13.56 -45.61
N THR A 184 14.04 -13.10 -46.16
CA THR A 184 15.34 -13.72 -45.93
C THR A 184 15.64 -13.72 -44.42
N PRO A 185 16.06 -14.85 -43.80
CA PRO A 185 16.28 -14.94 -42.35
C PRO A 185 17.21 -13.85 -41.79
N ALA A 186 18.34 -13.58 -42.47
CA ALA A 186 19.27 -12.52 -42.07
C ALA A 186 18.63 -11.11 -42.07
N ALA A 187 17.77 -10.83 -43.05
CA ALA A 187 17.02 -9.57 -43.13
C ALA A 187 16.00 -9.44 -41.98
N TRP A 188 15.40 -10.56 -41.57
CA TRP A 188 14.48 -10.60 -40.44
C TRP A 188 15.20 -10.37 -39.11
N ASP A 189 16.37 -10.97 -38.93
CA ASP A 189 17.19 -10.75 -37.74
C ASP A 189 17.71 -9.31 -37.66
N PHE A 190 18.13 -8.73 -38.80
CA PHE A 190 18.47 -7.30 -38.90
C PHE A 190 17.31 -6.41 -38.45
N PHE A 191 16.10 -6.66 -38.96
CA PHE A 191 14.92 -5.88 -38.61
C PHE A 191 14.52 -6.03 -37.13
N LYS A 192 14.55 -7.26 -36.59
CA LYS A 192 14.29 -7.49 -35.15
C LYS A 192 15.32 -6.78 -34.29
N ALA A 193 16.60 -6.88 -34.66
CA ALA A 193 17.68 -6.22 -33.95
C ALA A 193 17.51 -4.71 -33.94
N ASP A 194 17.07 -4.08 -35.04
CA ASP A 194 16.85 -2.62 -35.08
C ASP A 194 15.56 -2.18 -34.36
N TYR A 195 14.46 -2.93 -34.50
CA TYR A 195 13.17 -2.53 -33.93
C TYR A 195 13.04 -2.77 -32.42
N LEU A 196 13.62 -3.85 -31.91
CA LEU A 196 13.47 -4.27 -30.51
C LEU A 196 14.40 -3.54 -29.55
N ARG A 197 15.18 -2.55 -30.01
CA ARG A 197 16.11 -1.79 -29.17
C ARG A 197 15.38 -0.85 -28.21
N LEU A 198 16.08 -0.48 -27.13
CA LEU A 198 15.58 0.43 -26.10
C LEU A 198 15.33 1.85 -26.61
N GLU A 199 15.97 2.28 -27.71
CA GLU A 199 15.76 3.61 -28.31
C GLU A 199 14.39 3.76 -28.98
N GLN A 200 13.62 2.67 -29.11
CA GLN A 200 12.27 2.66 -29.67
C GLN A 200 12.13 3.33 -31.05
N PRO A 201 12.97 3.02 -32.05
CA PRO A 201 12.77 3.56 -33.39
C PRO A 201 11.39 3.19 -33.94
N THR A 202 10.84 4.05 -34.80
CA THR A 202 9.56 3.78 -35.45
C THR A 202 9.71 2.62 -36.43
N MET A 203 8.65 1.84 -36.60
CA MET A 203 8.72 0.66 -37.47
C MET A 203 8.96 1.04 -38.94
N ALA A 204 8.51 2.22 -39.35
CA ALA A 204 8.76 2.79 -40.67
C ALA A 204 10.26 3.08 -40.87
N ALA A 205 10.91 3.75 -39.92
CA ALA A 205 12.34 4.04 -40.00
C ALA A 205 13.20 2.76 -40.03
N CYS A 206 12.87 1.75 -39.22
CA CYS A 206 13.54 0.44 -39.27
C CYS A 206 13.38 -0.25 -40.63
N TYR A 207 12.21 -0.09 -41.25
CA TYR A 207 11.91 -0.68 -42.55
C TYR A 207 12.62 0.02 -43.70
N GLU A 208 12.77 1.35 -43.64
CA GLU A 208 13.56 2.11 -44.61
C GLU A 208 15.02 1.67 -44.59
N ARG A 209 15.64 1.55 -43.41
CA ARG A 209 17.00 1.01 -43.25
C ARG A 209 17.13 -0.42 -43.77
N LEU A 210 16.10 -1.25 -43.56
CA LEU A 210 16.06 -2.62 -44.08
C LEU A 210 16.00 -2.65 -45.60
N ILE A 211 15.22 -1.76 -46.24
CA ILE A 211 15.16 -1.62 -47.70
C ILE A 211 16.50 -1.14 -48.25
N GLU A 212 17.17 -0.20 -47.58
CA GLU A 212 18.48 0.30 -48.01
C GLU A 212 19.57 -0.78 -47.93
N ALA A 213 19.55 -1.61 -46.88
CA ALA A 213 20.48 -2.72 -46.71
C ALA A 213 20.16 -3.93 -47.62
N ALA A 214 18.91 -4.07 -48.09
CA ALA A 214 18.48 -5.25 -48.82
C ALA A 214 19.21 -5.49 -50.16
N PRO A 215 19.46 -4.47 -51.03
CA PRO A 215 20.23 -4.65 -52.26
C PRO A 215 21.67 -5.12 -52.02
N GLN A 216 22.34 -4.62 -50.97
CA GLN A 216 23.73 -4.95 -50.67
C GLN A 216 23.92 -6.41 -50.28
N HIS A 217 22.90 -7.00 -49.65
CA HIS A 217 22.94 -8.38 -49.16
C HIS A 217 22.03 -9.35 -49.94
N GLY A 218 21.38 -8.88 -51.01
CA GLY A 218 20.45 -9.69 -51.81
C GLY A 218 19.22 -10.17 -51.04
N TRP A 219 18.73 -9.38 -50.07
CA TRP A 219 17.61 -9.77 -49.21
C TRP A 219 16.25 -9.56 -49.89
N LYS A 220 15.36 -10.55 -49.73
CA LYS A 220 13.94 -10.39 -50.10
C LYS A 220 13.16 -9.89 -48.90
N VAL A 221 12.54 -8.72 -49.05
CA VAL A 221 11.82 -8.03 -47.97
C VAL A 221 10.34 -7.88 -48.35
N PRO A 222 9.39 -8.35 -47.53
CA PRO A 222 7.96 -8.17 -47.74
C PRO A 222 7.48 -6.82 -47.19
N SER A 223 6.22 -6.46 -47.44
CA SER A 223 5.66 -5.19 -46.96
C SER A 223 5.77 -4.99 -45.44
N LEU A 224 5.86 -3.74 -45.00
CA LEU A 224 5.84 -3.33 -43.59
C LEU A 224 4.71 -3.98 -42.79
N LYS A 225 3.49 -4.05 -43.36
CA LYS A 225 2.31 -4.66 -42.70
C LYS A 225 2.49 -6.16 -42.46
N SER A 226 3.24 -6.85 -43.33
CA SER A 226 3.55 -8.27 -43.15
C SER A 226 4.56 -8.47 -42.02
N LEU A 227 5.58 -7.60 -41.91
CA LEU A 227 6.54 -7.62 -40.82
C LEU A 227 5.90 -7.29 -39.47
N ASP A 228 4.98 -6.33 -39.41
CA ASP A 228 4.19 -6.00 -38.20
C ASP A 228 3.43 -7.23 -37.67
N ARG A 229 2.78 -7.95 -38.57
CA ARG A 229 2.01 -9.16 -38.21
C ARG A 229 2.94 -10.27 -37.72
N ARG A 230 4.09 -10.43 -38.38
CA ARG A 230 5.10 -11.42 -38.02
C ARG A 230 5.72 -11.10 -36.66
N ILE A 231 6.08 -9.84 -36.38
CA ILE A 231 6.70 -9.46 -35.10
C ILE A 231 5.73 -9.62 -33.93
N ARG A 232 4.44 -9.30 -34.12
CA ARG A 232 3.40 -9.52 -33.11
C ARG A 232 3.14 -10.99 -32.80
N HIS A 233 3.40 -11.87 -33.77
CA HIS A 233 3.20 -13.30 -33.64
C HIS A 233 4.43 -14.01 -33.04
N GLU A 234 5.63 -13.72 -33.56
CA GLU A 234 6.87 -14.35 -33.08
C GLU A 234 7.36 -13.79 -31.74
N VAL A 235 7.15 -12.50 -31.49
CA VAL A 235 7.60 -11.84 -30.25
C VAL A 235 6.38 -11.42 -29.43
N PRO A 236 6.06 -12.17 -28.35
CA PRO A 236 4.98 -11.83 -27.44
C PRO A 236 5.05 -10.39 -26.93
N HIS A 237 3.90 -9.84 -26.54
CA HIS A 237 3.81 -8.45 -26.07
C HIS A 237 4.76 -8.17 -24.90
N GLN A 238 4.87 -9.10 -23.96
CA GLN A 238 5.72 -9.01 -22.78
C GLN A 238 7.20 -8.83 -23.16
N GLN A 239 7.69 -9.66 -24.09
CA GLN A 239 9.07 -9.59 -24.56
C GLN A 239 9.34 -8.30 -25.34
N ARG A 240 8.37 -7.84 -26.14
CA ARG A 240 8.48 -6.53 -26.83
C ARG A 240 8.56 -5.38 -25.84
N VAL A 241 7.82 -5.43 -24.74
CA VAL A 241 7.88 -4.41 -23.68
C VAL A 241 9.23 -4.48 -22.96
N MET A 242 9.73 -5.67 -22.61
CA MET A 242 11.06 -5.82 -22.02
C MET A 242 12.16 -5.22 -22.89
N LEU A 243 12.21 -5.60 -24.16
CA LEU A 243 13.29 -5.20 -25.07
C LEU A 243 13.22 -3.70 -25.44
N ARG A 244 12.00 -3.15 -25.59
CA ARG A 244 11.81 -1.75 -26.01
C ARG A 244 11.68 -0.75 -24.87
N LYS A 245 11.15 -1.16 -23.71
CA LYS A 245 10.84 -0.28 -22.56
C LYS A 245 11.58 -0.66 -21.27
N GLY A 246 12.31 -1.78 -21.27
CA GLY A 246 13.07 -2.26 -20.11
C GLY A 246 12.23 -3.05 -19.10
N GLU A 247 12.93 -3.52 -18.07
CA GLU A 247 12.39 -4.43 -17.04
C GLU A 247 11.26 -3.83 -16.21
N HIS A 248 11.34 -2.54 -15.89
CA HIS A 248 10.30 -1.85 -15.13
C HIS A 248 8.93 -1.87 -15.84
N ALA A 249 8.93 -1.64 -17.16
CA ALA A 249 7.70 -1.66 -17.93
C ALA A 249 7.11 -3.07 -18.04
N LEU A 250 7.96 -4.11 -18.01
CA LEU A 250 7.53 -5.50 -17.93
C LEU A 250 6.86 -5.78 -16.58
N MET A 251 7.46 -5.35 -15.47
CA MET A 251 6.86 -5.50 -14.14
C MET A 251 5.51 -4.79 -14.04
N SER A 252 5.36 -3.62 -14.67
CA SER A 252 4.06 -2.92 -14.75
C SER A 252 2.97 -3.68 -15.51
N LEU A 253 3.32 -4.65 -16.36
CA LEU A 253 2.32 -5.50 -17.03
C LEU A 253 1.74 -6.57 -16.10
N PHE A 254 2.46 -6.93 -15.03
CA PHE A 254 1.95 -7.89 -14.07
C PHE A 254 0.84 -7.24 -13.24
N PRO A 255 -0.34 -7.88 -13.13
CA PRO A 255 -1.46 -7.31 -12.39
C PRO A 255 -1.04 -7.01 -10.94
N SER A 256 -1.39 -5.82 -10.46
CA SER A 256 -1.14 -5.44 -9.08
C SER A 256 -1.94 -6.35 -8.14
N GLN A 257 -1.31 -6.76 -7.04
CA GLN A 257 -2.01 -7.49 -5.99
C GLN A 257 -3.03 -6.56 -5.32
N GLU A 258 -4.31 -6.98 -5.30
CA GLU A 258 -5.36 -6.31 -4.55
C GLU A 258 -5.33 -6.79 -3.09
N ARG A 259 -5.28 -5.86 -2.14
CA ARG A 259 -5.33 -6.15 -0.70
C ARG A 259 -6.62 -5.52 -0.16
N SER A 260 -7.49 -6.36 0.39
CA SER A 260 -8.70 -5.91 1.08
C SER A 260 -8.34 -5.29 2.43
N VAL A 261 -9.11 -4.28 2.84
CA VAL A 261 -9.00 -3.61 4.15
C VAL A 261 -10.11 -3.98 5.13
N ASP A 262 -10.99 -4.92 4.78
CA ASP A 262 -12.21 -5.28 5.53
C ASP A 262 -11.92 -5.81 6.95
N GLY A 263 -10.75 -6.41 7.17
CA GLY A 263 -10.34 -6.92 8.49
C GLY A 263 -9.64 -5.92 9.41
N LEU A 264 -9.42 -4.68 8.96
CA LEU A 264 -8.73 -3.64 9.73
C LEU A 264 -9.72 -2.67 10.35
N HIS A 265 -9.33 -2.01 11.45
CA HIS A 265 -10.05 -0.86 11.98
C HIS A 265 -9.27 0.46 11.78
N ALA A 266 -9.96 1.60 11.96
CA ALA A 266 -9.33 2.92 11.91
C ALA A 266 -8.16 3.02 12.90
N LEU A 267 -7.06 3.61 12.46
CA LEU A 267 -5.81 3.79 13.21
C LEU A 267 -5.07 2.48 13.58
N GLU A 268 -5.52 1.32 13.09
CA GLU A 268 -4.78 0.07 13.30
C GLU A 268 -3.45 0.10 12.55
N TRP A 269 -3.50 0.51 11.29
CA TRP A 269 -2.35 0.56 10.40
C TRP A 269 -2.29 1.88 9.63
N ILE A 270 -1.21 2.62 9.83
CA ILE A 270 -0.94 3.87 9.11
C ILE A 270 0.21 3.73 8.13
N ASN A 271 0.14 4.48 7.03
CA ASN A 271 1.16 4.58 6.00
C ASN A 271 1.77 5.99 6.01
N GLY A 272 3.10 6.06 6.02
CA GLY A 272 3.86 7.31 5.95
C GLY A 272 4.41 7.54 4.55
N ASP A 273 4.19 8.74 4.02
CA ASP A 273 4.69 9.11 2.70
C ASP A 273 5.14 10.57 2.63
N GLY A 274 6.17 10.82 1.82
CA GLY A 274 6.75 12.14 1.62
C GLY A 274 6.30 12.74 0.30
N TYR A 275 5.93 14.03 0.32
CA TYR A 275 5.55 14.77 -0.87
C TYR A 275 6.38 16.05 -1.01
N GLN A 276 7.00 16.22 -2.18
CA GLN A 276 7.64 17.48 -2.55
C GLN A 276 6.64 18.34 -3.31
N HIS A 277 6.31 19.50 -2.75
CA HIS A 277 5.38 20.44 -3.38
C HIS A 277 5.98 21.04 -4.65
N ASN A 278 5.15 21.25 -5.66
CA ASN A 278 5.45 21.96 -6.91
C ASN A 278 5.10 23.45 -6.79
N VAL A 279 5.36 24.07 -5.64
CA VAL A 279 5.06 25.48 -5.36
C VAL A 279 6.29 26.14 -4.76
N PHE A 280 6.65 27.33 -5.26
CA PHE A 280 7.68 28.16 -4.64
C PHE A 280 7.13 28.91 -3.43
N VAL A 281 7.69 28.60 -2.27
CA VAL A 281 7.31 29.18 -0.99
C VAL A 281 8.48 29.94 -0.41
N LYS A 282 8.23 31.17 0.03
CA LYS A 282 9.16 31.96 0.82
C LYS A 282 9.07 31.51 2.28
N TRP A 283 10.09 30.81 2.74
CA TRP A 283 10.09 30.18 4.06
C TRP A 283 10.37 31.18 5.19
N PHE A 284 10.22 30.75 6.45
CA PHE A 284 10.37 31.64 7.62
C PHE A 284 11.76 32.29 7.77
N ASN A 285 12.78 31.65 7.17
CA ASN A 285 14.15 32.15 7.08
C ASN A 285 14.32 33.18 5.95
N GLY A 286 13.38 33.29 5.01
CA GLY A 286 13.43 34.19 3.86
C GLY A 286 13.86 33.53 2.55
N GLU A 287 14.31 32.27 2.58
CA GLU A 287 14.68 31.53 1.38
C GLU A 287 13.44 31.11 0.58
N ILE A 288 13.53 31.19 -0.75
CA ILE A 288 12.48 30.72 -1.65
C ILE A 288 12.84 29.31 -2.11
N LEU A 289 12.00 28.35 -1.76
CA LEU A 289 12.23 26.94 -2.04
C LEU A 289 10.93 26.19 -2.25
N ARG A 290 11.06 24.91 -2.58
CA ARG A 290 9.93 23.98 -2.73
C ARG A 290 9.84 23.12 -1.48
N PRO A 291 8.86 23.36 -0.59
CA PRO A 291 8.80 22.66 0.68
C PRO A 291 8.42 21.20 0.49
N LYS A 292 8.74 20.40 1.50
CA LYS A 292 8.43 18.98 1.54
C LYS A 292 7.55 18.69 2.76
N THR A 293 6.47 17.96 2.52
CA THR A 293 5.53 17.58 3.58
C THR A 293 5.52 16.08 3.74
N TRP A 294 5.65 15.63 4.99
CA TRP A 294 5.42 14.24 5.34
C TRP A 294 3.98 14.07 5.79
N PHE A 295 3.28 13.06 5.26
CA PHE A 295 1.89 12.75 5.57
C PHE A 295 1.79 11.35 6.18
N TRP A 296 0.89 11.23 7.16
CA TRP A 296 0.40 9.97 7.69
C TRP A 296 -1.03 9.73 7.21
N GLN A 297 -1.24 8.60 6.55
CA GLN A 297 -2.54 8.18 6.04
C GLN A 297 -2.98 6.89 6.76
N ASP A 298 -4.22 6.84 7.22
CA ASP A 298 -4.85 5.62 7.71
C ASP A 298 -5.15 4.67 6.55
N ILE A 299 -4.73 3.40 6.65
CA ILE A 299 -4.90 2.43 5.55
C ILE A 299 -6.36 1.99 5.42
N TYR A 300 -7.10 1.90 6.52
CA TYR A 300 -8.50 1.50 6.53
C TYR A 300 -9.38 2.53 5.80
N SER A 301 -9.38 3.78 6.28
CA SER A 301 -10.27 4.83 5.77
C SER A 301 -9.68 5.67 4.63
N ARG A 302 -8.37 5.62 4.38
CA ARG A 302 -7.60 6.56 3.52
C ARG A 302 -7.53 8.00 4.03
N LYS A 303 -8.05 8.29 5.23
CA LYS A 303 -7.97 9.62 5.84
C LYS A 303 -6.52 10.00 6.12
N ILE A 304 -6.16 11.24 5.82
CA ILE A 304 -4.90 11.83 6.27
C ILE A 304 -5.07 12.24 7.73
N VAL A 305 -4.30 11.62 8.62
CA VAL A 305 -4.42 11.78 10.06
C VAL A 305 -3.40 12.76 10.65
N GLY A 306 -2.28 13.01 9.97
CA GLY A 306 -1.29 13.98 10.41
C GLY A 306 -0.27 14.32 9.35
N TRP A 307 0.35 15.49 9.49
CA TRP A 307 1.37 15.97 8.56
C TRP A 307 2.26 17.02 9.19
N ARG A 308 3.50 17.13 8.70
CA ARG A 308 4.42 18.25 9.00
C ARG A 308 5.14 18.64 7.72
N CYS A 309 5.31 19.95 7.52
CA CYS A 309 5.93 20.55 6.35
C CYS A 309 7.22 21.25 6.77
N ASP A 310 8.29 21.02 6.01
CA ASP A 310 9.60 21.60 6.27
C ASP A 310 10.35 21.86 4.95
N ILE A 311 11.52 22.50 5.05
CA ILE A 311 12.39 22.86 3.93
C ILE A 311 12.86 21.61 3.17
N SER A 312 13.09 20.50 3.87
CA SER A 312 13.64 19.28 3.31
C SER A 312 13.08 18.02 3.96
N GLU A 313 13.33 16.87 3.35
CA GLU A 313 12.95 15.57 3.92
C GLU A 313 13.91 15.23 5.06
N ASN A 314 13.44 15.39 6.30
CA ASN A 314 14.19 15.06 7.50
C ASN A 314 13.42 14.07 8.40
N THR A 315 14.17 13.44 9.31
CA THR A 315 13.59 12.55 10.32
C THR A 315 12.65 13.31 11.27
N ASP A 316 12.89 14.60 11.51
CA ASP A 316 12.12 15.43 12.42
C ASP A 316 10.67 15.61 11.95
N SER A 317 10.45 15.83 10.65
CA SER A 317 9.10 15.91 10.07
C SER A 317 8.33 14.60 10.25
N ILE A 318 8.99 13.45 10.07
CA ILE A 318 8.38 12.12 10.28
C ILE A 318 8.02 11.93 11.76
N ARG A 319 8.95 12.28 12.66
CA ARG A 319 8.82 12.12 14.11
C ARG A 319 7.71 13.01 14.69
N LEU A 320 7.74 14.30 14.37
CA LEU A 320 6.79 15.29 14.88
C LEU A 320 5.39 15.09 14.29
N SER A 321 5.28 14.71 13.01
CA SER A 321 3.98 14.36 12.44
C SER A 321 3.40 13.10 13.05
N LEU A 322 4.23 12.11 13.44
CA LEU A 322 3.78 10.94 14.19
C LEU A 322 3.33 11.32 15.61
N MET A 323 4.04 12.25 16.25
CA MET A 323 3.63 12.84 17.54
C MET A 323 2.24 13.48 17.42
N ASP A 324 1.97 14.27 16.38
CA ASP A 324 0.66 14.90 16.16
C ASP A 324 -0.48 13.87 15.96
N VAL A 325 -0.16 12.71 15.37
CA VAL A 325 -1.12 11.60 15.23
C VAL A 325 -1.38 10.95 16.58
N CYS A 326 -0.32 10.68 17.36
CA CYS A 326 -0.41 10.07 18.68
C CYS A 326 -1.14 10.96 19.70
N GLU A 327 -0.91 12.28 19.65
CA GLU A 327 -1.55 13.27 20.52
C GLU A 327 -3.05 13.37 20.21
N ARG A 328 -3.44 13.41 18.93
CA ARG A 328 -4.85 13.58 18.54
C ARG A 328 -5.66 12.28 18.61
N TYR A 329 -5.16 11.20 18.04
CA TYR A 329 -5.92 9.97 17.83
C TYR A 329 -5.49 8.83 18.75
N GLY A 330 -4.21 8.77 19.09
CA GLY A 330 -3.63 7.70 19.92
C GLY A 330 -2.57 6.89 19.18
N VAL A 331 -2.09 5.83 19.81
CA VAL A 331 -0.96 5.02 19.34
C VAL A 331 -1.46 3.95 18.37
N PRO A 332 -1.07 3.99 17.07
CA PRO A 332 -1.37 2.92 16.11
C PRO A 332 -0.65 1.60 16.45
N LYS A 333 -1.16 0.47 15.96
CA LYS A 333 -0.51 -0.84 16.14
C LYS A 333 0.60 -1.08 15.12
N GLU A 334 0.34 -0.74 13.86
CA GLU A 334 1.23 -1.02 12.74
C GLU A 334 1.51 0.23 11.91
N ILE A 335 2.72 0.34 11.40
CA ILE A 335 3.17 1.48 10.58
C ILE A 335 3.89 0.93 9.35
N THR A 336 3.52 1.41 8.17
CA THR A 336 4.31 1.22 6.94
C THR A 336 5.04 2.50 6.58
N ILE A 337 6.34 2.40 6.30
CA ILE A 337 7.13 3.53 5.81
C ILE A 337 7.96 3.09 4.59
N ASP A 338 8.10 3.98 3.62
CA ASP A 338 9.05 3.79 2.52
C ASP A 338 10.49 3.81 3.05
N ASN A 339 11.34 2.87 2.59
CA ASN A 339 12.72 2.72 3.06
C ASN A 339 13.67 3.81 2.50
N THR A 340 13.33 5.06 2.74
CA THR A 340 14.16 6.22 2.45
C THR A 340 15.20 6.42 3.56
N ARG A 341 16.33 7.05 3.25
CA ARG A 341 17.40 7.31 4.24
C ARG A 341 16.91 8.13 5.44
N ALA A 342 15.98 9.06 5.23
CA ALA A 342 15.41 9.89 6.30
C ALA A 342 14.49 9.10 7.24
N ALA A 343 13.72 8.16 6.71
CA ALA A 343 12.85 7.26 7.48
C ALA A 343 13.63 6.16 8.20
N ALA A 344 14.68 5.63 7.55
CA ALA A 344 15.55 4.59 8.10
C ALA A 344 16.59 5.13 9.08
N ASN A 345 16.31 6.16 9.88
CA ASN A 345 17.24 6.70 10.88
C ASN A 345 17.20 5.89 12.20
N LYS A 346 18.33 5.82 12.94
CA LYS A 346 18.50 4.97 14.14
C LYS A 346 17.55 5.37 15.27
N TRP A 347 17.41 6.68 15.48
CA TRP A 347 16.55 7.23 16.53
C TRP A 347 15.07 6.82 16.39
N MET A 348 14.58 6.65 15.16
CA MET A 348 13.19 6.27 14.91
C MET A 348 12.98 4.76 14.84
N THR A 349 13.94 4.04 14.24
CA THR A 349 13.76 2.64 13.80
C THR A 349 14.84 1.68 14.32
N GLY A 350 15.64 2.11 15.31
CA GLY A 350 16.64 1.28 15.99
C GLY A 350 16.03 -0.02 16.52
N GLY A 351 16.74 -1.13 16.37
CA GLY A 351 16.25 -2.47 16.74
C GLY A 351 15.29 -3.15 15.74
N VAL A 352 14.81 -2.47 14.67
CA VAL A 352 13.96 -3.11 13.65
C VAL A 352 14.81 -3.82 12.57
N PRO A 353 14.56 -5.12 12.27
CA PRO A 353 15.30 -5.85 11.23
C PRO A 353 15.12 -5.26 9.82
N ASN A 354 16.10 -5.48 8.93
CA ASN A 354 16.13 -5.00 7.54
C ASN A 354 16.16 -3.47 7.34
N ARG A 355 16.51 -2.71 8.37
CA ARG A 355 16.86 -1.29 8.27
C ARG A 355 18.09 -1.12 7.37
N TYR A 356 17.94 -0.37 6.26
CA TYR A 356 18.95 -0.04 5.24
C TYR A 356 20.34 -0.71 5.40
N ARG A 357 20.57 -1.84 4.71
CA ARG A 357 21.90 -2.47 4.46
C ARG A 357 22.76 -2.88 5.69
N PHE A 358 22.34 -2.61 6.92
CA PHE A 358 23.09 -2.97 8.13
C PHE A 358 22.37 -4.07 8.92
N LYS A 359 23.10 -5.13 9.31
CA LYS A 359 22.60 -6.11 10.27
C LYS A 359 22.38 -5.43 11.62
N VAL A 360 21.21 -5.61 12.21
CA VAL A 360 20.93 -5.20 13.59
C VAL A 360 21.89 -5.96 14.50
N LYS A 361 22.63 -5.25 15.35
CA LYS A 361 23.43 -5.85 16.43
C LYS A 361 22.53 -5.96 17.66
N GLU A 362 22.73 -6.98 18.51
CA GLU A 362 21.94 -7.18 19.73
C GLU A 362 22.00 -5.97 20.70
N ASP A 363 23.04 -5.13 20.61
CA ASP A 363 23.23 -3.94 21.46
C ASP A 363 22.65 -2.62 20.87
N ASP A 364 21.95 -2.63 19.73
CA ASP A 364 21.43 -1.37 19.15
C ASP A 364 20.21 -0.88 19.95
N PRO A 365 20.19 0.37 20.45
CA PRO A 365 19.08 0.88 21.25
C PRO A 365 17.77 0.88 20.44
N LEU A 366 16.68 0.50 21.10
CA LEU A 366 15.33 0.53 20.54
C LEU A 366 14.97 1.95 20.09
N GLY A 367 14.55 2.08 18.84
CA GLY A 367 14.01 3.32 18.30
C GLY A 367 12.67 3.68 18.94
N ILE A 368 12.22 4.92 18.73
CA ILE A 368 10.96 5.43 19.28
C ILE A 368 9.74 4.58 18.86
N ILE A 369 9.68 4.16 17.59
CA ILE A 369 8.56 3.38 17.04
C ILE A 369 8.39 2.04 17.76
N PRO A 370 9.43 1.17 17.83
CA PRO A 370 9.30 -0.09 18.57
C PRO A 370 9.15 0.13 20.09
N MET A 371 9.72 1.20 20.65
CA MET A 371 9.54 1.54 22.08
C MET A 371 8.08 1.88 22.44
N LEU A 372 7.32 2.46 21.50
CA LEU A 372 5.88 2.70 21.66
C LEU A 372 5.02 1.46 21.38
N GLY A 373 5.63 0.32 21.06
CA GLY A 373 4.94 -0.93 20.75
C GLY A 373 4.36 -1.02 19.34
N MET A 374 4.81 -0.13 18.43
CA MET A 374 4.35 -0.11 17.05
C MET A 374 5.17 -1.08 16.18
N LYS A 375 4.50 -1.92 15.39
CA LYS A 375 5.17 -2.79 14.41
C LYS A 375 5.48 -2.02 13.14
N LEU A 376 6.75 -2.00 12.75
CA LEU A 376 7.20 -1.30 11.54
C LEU A 376 7.33 -2.25 10.35
N HIS A 377 6.71 -1.87 9.24
CA HIS A 377 6.81 -2.53 7.94
C HIS A 377 7.53 -1.61 6.94
N TRP A 378 8.52 -2.16 6.25
CA TRP A 378 9.19 -1.47 5.15
C TRP A 378 8.49 -1.77 3.83
N SER A 379 8.14 -0.74 3.07
CA SER A 379 7.71 -0.94 1.68
C SER A 379 8.93 -1.25 0.79
N SER A 380 8.76 -2.11 -0.21
CA SER A 380 9.83 -2.47 -1.15
C SER A 380 10.10 -1.33 -2.14
N VAL A 381 11.31 -0.78 -2.14
CA VAL A 381 11.79 0.16 -3.17
C VAL A 381 12.56 -0.65 -4.22
N ILE A 382 12.07 -0.71 -5.46
CA ILE A 382 12.81 -1.30 -6.58
C ILE A 382 13.26 -0.16 -7.49
N LEU A 383 14.59 -0.05 -7.70
CA LEU A 383 15.23 0.87 -8.65
C LEU A 383 14.86 2.37 -8.46
N GLY A 384 14.79 2.84 -7.20
CA GLY A 384 14.69 4.27 -6.88
C GLY A 384 13.30 4.90 -7.04
N LYS A 385 12.27 4.10 -7.35
CA LYS A 385 10.85 4.50 -7.26
C LYS A 385 10.14 3.57 -6.28
N GLY A 386 9.37 4.13 -5.35
CA GLY A 386 8.55 3.35 -4.44
C GLY A 386 7.56 2.49 -5.23
N HIS A 387 7.46 1.19 -4.92
CA HIS A 387 6.40 0.37 -5.49
C HIS A 387 5.04 0.86 -4.97
N GLY A 388 4.31 1.59 -5.82
CA GLY A 388 2.93 1.96 -5.55
C GLY A 388 1.96 0.77 -5.45
N GLN A 389 2.44 -0.47 -5.62
CA GLN A 389 1.67 -1.71 -5.48
C GLN A 389 1.62 -2.24 -4.04
N ALA A 390 2.52 -1.80 -3.14
CA ALA A 390 2.43 -2.15 -1.72
C ALA A 390 1.34 -1.33 -1.00
N LYS A 391 0.99 -0.18 -1.58
CA LYS A 391 -0.04 0.75 -1.11
C LYS A 391 -1.34 0.44 -1.88
N PRO A 392 -2.51 0.37 -1.20
CA PRO A 392 -3.77 0.14 -1.90
C PRO A 392 -4.08 1.25 -2.92
N ILE A 393 -4.83 0.87 -3.96
CA ILE A 393 -4.83 1.43 -5.32
C ILE A 393 -5.06 2.96 -5.47
N GLU A 394 -5.56 3.66 -4.45
CA GLU A 394 -5.77 5.11 -4.55
C GLU A 394 -4.50 5.89 -4.20
N ARG A 395 -3.82 6.39 -5.24
CA ARG A 395 -2.66 7.26 -5.09
C ARG A 395 -3.11 8.61 -4.54
N ALA A 396 -2.83 8.87 -3.25
CA ALA A 396 -3.13 10.15 -2.60
C ALA A 396 -2.40 11.36 -3.22
N PHE A 397 -1.28 11.13 -3.92
CA PHE A 397 -0.42 12.16 -4.51
C PHE A 397 -0.40 12.08 -6.04
N GLY A 398 -1.02 13.04 -6.72
CA GLY A 398 -1.15 13.09 -8.18
C GLY A 398 -2.59 13.39 -8.60
N VAL A 399 -2.86 13.50 -9.90
CA VAL A 399 -4.14 13.96 -10.47
C VAL A 399 -5.38 13.42 -9.71
N GLY A 400 -6.18 14.33 -9.13
CA GLY A 400 -7.33 14.02 -8.27
C GLY A 400 -7.04 13.95 -6.76
N GLY A 401 -5.78 14.10 -6.36
CA GLY A 401 -5.28 13.95 -4.99
C GLY A 401 -4.93 15.27 -4.31
N LEU A 402 -3.95 15.24 -3.42
CA LEU A 402 -3.50 16.40 -2.64
C LEU A 402 -2.81 17.50 -3.48
N ASP A 403 -2.19 17.14 -4.60
CA ASP A 403 -1.56 18.10 -5.52
C ASP A 403 -2.59 19.08 -6.09
N GLU A 404 -3.80 18.59 -6.37
CA GLU A 404 -4.87 19.37 -6.95
C GLU A 404 -5.53 20.31 -5.93
N MET A 405 -5.60 19.86 -4.66
CA MET A 405 -6.19 20.63 -3.57
C MET A 405 -5.22 21.66 -2.96
N ILE A 406 -3.91 21.36 -2.94
CA ILE A 406 -2.88 22.19 -2.31
C ILE A 406 -2.07 22.96 -3.36
N ASP A 407 -1.39 22.26 -4.26
CA ASP A 407 -0.43 22.89 -5.18
C ASP A 407 -1.12 23.72 -6.26
N LYS A 408 -2.29 23.28 -6.72
CA LYS A 408 -3.13 24.02 -7.68
C LYS A 408 -4.18 24.91 -7.02
N HIS A 409 -4.10 25.12 -5.71
CA HIS A 409 -4.99 26.04 -5.01
C HIS A 409 -4.85 27.45 -5.59
N PRO A 410 -5.93 28.24 -5.76
CA PRO A 410 -5.85 29.58 -6.34
C PRO A 410 -4.84 30.53 -5.67
N LEU A 411 -4.61 30.37 -4.36
CA LEU A 411 -3.57 31.12 -3.62
C LEU A 411 -2.15 30.85 -4.11
N CYS A 412 -1.90 29.65 -4.64
CA CYS A 412 -0.61 29.20 -5.17
C CYS A 412 -0.42 29.58 -6.65
N ALA A 413 -1.40 30.25 -7.27
CA ALA A 413 -1.28 30.72 -8.65
C ALA A 413 -0.08 31.68 -8.79
N GLY A 414 0.76 31.45 -9.80
CA GLY A 414 2.00 32.18 -10.02
C GLY A 414 3.22 31.63 -9.26
N ALA A 415 2.99 30.89 -8.16
CA ALA A 415 4.04 30.17 -7.42
C ALA A 415 4.16 28.70 -7.85
N TYR A 416 3.13 28.13 -8.48
CA TYR A 416 3.11 26.76 -8.97
C TYR A 416 4.10 26.54 -10.14
N THR A 417 4.93 25.50 -10.03
CA THR A 417 6.01 25.20 -10.97
C THR A 417 5.63 24.22 -12.08
N GLY A 418 4.48 23.58 -11.97
CA GLY A 418 4.12 22.43 -12.81
C GLY A 418 4.65 21.10 -12.23
N PRO A 419 4.10 19.96 -12.70
CA PRO A 419 4.44 18.64 -12.17
C PRO A 419 5.82 18.14 -12.62
N ASN A 420 6.30 18.64 -13.78
CA ASN A 420 7.53 18.21 -14.42
C ASN A 420 8.27 19.45 -14.95
N PRO A 421 9.61 19.41 -15.10
CA PRO A 421 10.39 20.53 -15.65
C PRO A 421 9.94 21.02 -17.04
N MET A 422 9.31 20.14 -17.85
CA MET A 422 8.80 20.45 -19.19
C MET A 422 7.35 20.94 -19.21
N ALA A 423 6.63 20.87 -18.08
CA ALA A 423 5.22 21.21 -17.96
C ALA A 423 5.03 22.45 -17.07
N LYS A 424 5.83 23.49 -17.32
CA LYS A 424 5.78 24.75 -16.57
C LYS A 424 4.60 25.60 -17.05
N PRO A 425 3.78 26.14 -16.15
CA PRO A 425 2.76 27.14 -16.50
C PRO A 425 3.38 28.43 -17.05
N ASP A 426 2.65 29.19 -17.86
CA ASP A 426 3.13 30.47 -18.39
C ASP A 426 3.36 31.52 -17.29
N ASN A 427 2.63 31.43 -16.18
CA ASN A 427 2.79 32.29 -15.00
C ASN A 427 3.86 31.79 -14.02
N TYR A 428 4.76 30.90 -14.44
CA TYR A 428 5.82 30.33 -13.62
C TYR A 428 6.70 31.40 -12.95
N ALA A 429 6.92 31.25 -11.63
CA ALA A 429 7.79 32.10 -10.80
C ALA A 429 7.46 33.61 -10.81
N SER A 430 6.23 33.96 -11.18
CA SER A 430 5.72 35.34 -11.11
C SER A 430 5.47 35.80 -9.67
N LYS A 431 5.25 34.85 -8.75
CA LYS A 431 5.05 35.09 -7.31
C LYS A 431 5.70 33.98 -6.50
N ALA A 432 6.18 34.30 -5.30
CA ALA A 432 6.43 33.32 -4.24
C ALA A 432 5.38 33.52 -3.14
N ILE A 433 4.72 32.45 -2.72
CA ILE A 433 3.74 32.51 -1.62
C ILE A 433 4.47 32.52 -0.28
N ASP A 434 3.96 33.26 0.70
CA ASP A 434 4.53 33.25 2.05
C ASP A 434 4.22 31.93 2.78
N ALA A 435 5.14 31.48 3.63
CA ALA A 435 5.01 30.19 4.33
C ALA A 435 3.71 30.05 5.14
N GLU A 436 3.26 31.10 5.82
CA GLU A 436 2.03 31.06 6.61
C GLU A 436 0.78 30.88 5.75
N GLU A 437 0.71 31.57 4.61
CA GLU A 437 -0.38 31.42 3.65
C GLU A 437 -0.38 30.02 3.03
N PHE A 438 0.80 29.51 2.69
CA PHE A 438 0.95 28.17 2.16
C PHE A 438 0.53 27.10 3.17
N LEU A 439 0.93 27.21 4.44
CA LEU A 439 0.52 26.27 5.50
C LEU A 439 -0.99 26.30 5.75
N LYS A 440 -1.64 27.46 5.66
CA LYS A 440 -3.11 27.58 5.70
C LYS A 440 -3.77 26.87 4.51
N ALA A 441 -3.26 27.09 3.30
CA ALA A 441 -3.75 26.41 2.10
C ALA A 441 -3.56 24.89 2.18
N LEU A 442 -2.43 24.44 2.74
CA LEU A 442 -2.13 23.03 2.97
C LEU A 442 -3.14 22.41 3.95
N ALA A 443 -3.38 23.05 5.10
CA ALA A 443 -4.35 22.56 6.09
C ALA A 443 -5.78 22.50 5.50
N ALA A 444 -6.19 23.54 4.78
CA ALA A 444 -7.50 23.56 4.10
C ALA A 444 -7.61 22.47 3.02
N GLY A 445 -6.55 22.26 2.23
CA GLY A 445 -6.51 21.24 1.19
C GLY A 445 -6.58 19.82 1.75
N VAL A 446 -5.94 19.55 2.89
CA VAL A 446 -6.05 18.24 3.58
C VAL A 446 -7.47 18.02 4.11
N GLU A 447 -8.09 19.04 4.72
CA GLU A 447 -9.45 18.91 5.22
C GLU A 447 -10.46 18.72 4.08
N MET A 448 -10.29 19.44 2.96
CA MET A 448 -11.10 19.24 1.75
C MET A 448 -10.91 17.85 1.15
N TYR A 449 -9.70 17.30 1.19
CA TYR A 449 -9.42 15.95 0.72
C TYR A 449 -10.14 14.89 1.60
N ASN A 450 -10.08 15.06 2.92
CA ASN A 450 -10.69 14.13 3.88
C ASN A 450 -12.22 14.21 3.88
N SER A 451 -12.81 15.39 3.71
CA SER A 451 -14.26 15.64 3.74
C SER A 451 -14.96 15.38 2.41
N LYS A 452 -14.23 15.18 1.31
CA LYS A 452 -14.81 14.89 0.00
C LYS A 452 -15.66 13.62 0.04
N GLN A 453 -16.95 13.81 -0.22
CA GLN A 453 -17.98 12.76 -0.24
C GLN A 453 -17.87 11.85 -1.47
N ASN A 454 -18.65 10.76 -1.46
CA ASN A 454 -18.79 9.79 -2.56
C ASN A 454 -17.47 9.13 -2.98
N ARG A 455 -16.63 8.74 -2.02
CA ARG A 455 -15.36 8.08 -2.29
C ARG A 455 -15.56 6.63 -2.72
N ARG A 456 -14.96 6.25 -3.85
CA ARG A 456 -15.05 4.90 -4.43
C ARG A 456 -13.97 3.97 -3.85
N THR A 457 -14.02 3.74 -2.55
CA THR A 457 -13.17 2.77 -1.85
C THR A 457 -14.02 1.63 -1.31
N GLU A 458 -13.38 0.52 -0.93
CA GLU A 458 -14.04 -0.65 -0.32
C GLU A 458 -14.89 -0.26 0.89
N ILE A 459 -14.38 0.64 1.75
CA ILE A 459 -15.06 1.09 2.96
C ILE A 459 -16.11 2.17 2.67
N CYS A 460 -15.79 3.18 1.83
CA CYS A 460 -16.71 4.30 1.61
C CYS A 460 -17.85 3.99 0.63
N GLN A 461 -17.70 2.95 -0.21
CA GLN A 461 -18.71 2.41 -1.13
C GLN A 461 -19.40 3.45 -2.03
N GLY A 462 -18.74 4.56 -2.33
CA GLY A 462 -19.30 5.64 -3.14
C GLY A 462 -20.36 6.49 -2.43
N MET A 463 -20.53 6.36 -1.11
CA MET A 463 -21.52 7.09 -0.32
C MET A 463 -20.88 8.00 0.73
N MET A 464 -19.83 7.52 1.40
CA MET A 464 -19.21 8.23 2.53
C MET A 464 -17.96 9.04 2.11
N SER A 465 -17.54 9.97 2.97
CA SER A 465 -16.20 10.58 2.93
C SER A 465 -15.19 9.77 3.75
N PHE A 466 -13.89 10.09 3.61
CA PHE A 466 -12.85 9.48 4.44
C PHE A 466 -13.00 9.86 5.92
N ASN A 467 -13.47 11.09 6.20
CA ASN A 467 -13.79 11.51 7.56
C ASN A 467 -14.91 10.66 8.18
N ASP A 468 -15.99 10.40 7.43
CA ASP A 468 -17.13 9.64 7.94
C ASP A 468 -16.74 8.18 8.21
N ALA A 469 -16.00 7.56 7.28
CA ALA A 469 -15.51 6.19 7.44
C ALA A 469 -14.53 6.05 8.62
N PHE A 470 -13.61 7.02 8.78
CA PHE A 470 -12.67 7.03 9.89
C PHE A 470 -13.39 7.21 11.22
N ASN A 471 -14.27 8.20 11.33
CA ASN A 471 -14.94 8.53 12.60
C ASN A 471 -15.85 7.40 13.07
N ALA A 472 -16.57 6.73 12.16
CA ALA A 472 -17.41 5.58 12.48
C ALA A 472 -16.61 4.43 13.10
N SER A 473 -15.52 4.01 12.45
CA SER A 473 -14.68 2.93 12.96
C SER A 473 -13.87 3.33 14.19
N TYR A 474 -13.37 4.57 14.25
CA TYR A 474 -12.60 5.08 15.38
C TYR A 474 -13.41 5.16 16.67
N ALA A 475 -14.73 5.39 16.59
CA ALA A 475 -15.61 5.40 17.76
C ALA A 475 -15.78 4.02 18.41
N GLU A 476 -15.68 2.94 17.63
CA GLU A 476 -15.83 1.56 18.11
C GLU A 476 -14.47 0.89 18.42
N ALA A 477 -13.38 1.37 17.83
CA ALA A 477 -12.07 0.74 17.92
C ALA A 477 -11.40 0.93 19.30
N PRO A 478 -10.81 -0.13 19.89
CA PRO A 478 -10.07 -0.03 21.15
C PRO A 478 -8.66 0.55 20.94
N ILE A 479 -8.56 1.88 20.94
CA ILE A 479 -7.30 2.60 20.67
C ILE A 479 -6.64 3.05 21.97
N ARG A 480 -5.34 2.72 22.11
CA ARG A 480 -4.52 3.15 23.25
C ARG A 480 -4.14 4.62 23.11
N LYS A 481 -4.40 5.44 24.12
CA LYS A 481 -3.92 6.82 24.19
C LYS A 481 -2.45 6.87 24.61
N ALA A 482 -1.69 7.78 23.99
CA ALA A 482 -0.32 8.05 24.39
C ALA A 482 -0.31 8.81 25.72
N THR A 483 0.59 8.48 26.64
CA THR A 483 0.81 9.29 27.84
C THR A 483 1.60 10.55 27.51
N GLN A 484 1.56 11.55 28.38
CA GLN A 484 2.27 12.81 28.16
C GLN A 484 3.80 12.57 28.03
N GLU A 485 4.36 11.66 28.83
CA GLU A 485 5.78 11.30 28.80
C GLU A 485 6.17 10.63 27.48
N GLN A 486 5.27 9.82 26.90
CA GLN A 486 5.47 9.21 25.58
C GLN A 486 5.49 10.27 24.48
N LEU A 487 4.64 11.30 24.57
CA LEU A 487 4.66 12.43 23.64
C LEU A 487 5.95 13.26 23.80
N GLN A 488 6.39 13.50 25.04
CA GLN A 488 7.64 14.21 25.33
C GLN A 488 8.88 13.44 24.86
N LEU A 489 8.84 12.11 24.81
CA LEU A 489 9.88 11.30 24.18
C LEU A 489 10.00 11.58 22.69
N MET A 490 8.92 11.99 22.02
CA MET A 490 8.92 12.30 20.59
C MET A 490 9.35 13.73 20.26
N MET A 491 9.51 14.62 21.25
CA MET A 491 10.01 15.98 21.05
C MET A 491 11.51 16.03 20.71
N LEU A 492 11.94 17.07 19.96
CA LEU A 492 13.35 17.25 19.61
C LEU A 492 14.17 17.61 20.83
N GLN A 493 15.40 17.12 20.91
CA GLN A 493 16.33 17.41 22.00
C GLN A 493 17.31 18.50 21.57
N ALA A 494 17.39 19.58 22.33
CA ALA A 494 18.45 20.56 22.18
C ALA A 494 19.78 20.02 22.74
N GLU A 495 20.89 20.60 22.30
CA GLU A 495 22.18 20.41 22.98
C GLU A 495 22.10 20.89 24.44
N ALA A 496 23.00 20.37 25.28
CA ALA A 496 23.00 20.67 26.70
C ALA A 496 23.21 22.18 26.96
N ILE A 497 22.20 22.86 27.52
CA ILE A 497 22.22 24.29 27.82
C ILE A 497 22.50 24.52 29.30
N THR A 498 23.38 25.46 29.59
CA THR A 498 23.69 25.87 30.96
C THR A 498 22.61 26.80 31.51
N VAL A 499 22.12 26.53 32.72
CA VAL A 499 21.20 27.41 33.43
C VAL A 499 21.92 28.68 33.90
N ASN A 500 21.36 29.85 33.59
CA ASN A 500 21.96 31.13 33.98
C ASN A 500 22.07 31.28 35.52
N LYS A 501 23.26 31.69 35.99
CA LYS A 501 23.60 31.87 37.41
C LYS A 501 22.72 32.86 38.19
N GLN A 502 22.20 33.89 37.52
CA GLN A 502 21.53 35.01 38.19
C GLN A 502 20.00 34.91 38.15
N HIS A 503 19.46 34.28 37.09
CA HIS A 503 18.03 34.34 36.81
C HIS A 503 17.38 32.97 36.62
N ALA A 504 18.13 31.88 36.76
CA ALA A 504 17.66 30.52 36.52
C ALA A 504 16.88 30.41 35.18
N THR A 505 17.41 31.05 34.13
CA THR A 505 16.80 31.02 32.80
C THR A 505 17.63 30.20 31.83
N ILE A 506 16.95 29.46 30.95
CA ILE A 506 17.54 28.74 29.83
C ILE A 506 17.33 29.60 28.57
N THR A 507 18.33 29.69 27.70
CA THR A 507 18.20 30.45 26.44
C THR A 507 18.38 29.50 25.27
N LEU A 508 17.42 29.48 24.35
CA LEU A 508 17.51 28.75 23.08
C LEU A 508 17.57 29.73 21.92
N ASP A 509 18.45 29.47 20.97
CA ASP A 509 18.51 30.20 19.71
C ASP A 509 17.40 29.66 18.77
N ALA A 510 16.42 30.51 18.49
CA ALA A 510 15.31 30.25 17.58
C ALA A 510 15.52 31.06 16.27
N GLY A 511 15.64 30.37 15.12
CA GLY A 511 15.45 31.04 13.82
C GLY A 511 16.55 30.93 12.76
N GLY A 512 17.40 29.91 12.80
CA GLY A 512 18.38 29.67 11.74
C GLY A 512 19.32 30.86 11.48
N SER A 513 19.87 30.97 10.27
CA SER A 513 20.91 31.96 9.92
C SER A 513 20.43 33.42 9.86
N LEU A 514 19.12 33.67 9.75
CA LEU A 514 18.60 34.99 9.35
C LEU A 514 17.84 35.78 10.43
N LYS A 515 17.31 35.13 11.49
CA LYS A 515 16.52 35.86 12.52
C LYS A 515 17.14 35.94 13.90
N GLY A 516 18.17 35.13 14.23
CA GLY A 516 18.95 35.24 15.46
C GLY A 516 18.12 35.48 16.74
N ARG A 517 16.87 35.00 16.79
CA ARG A 517 15.99 35.25 17.93
C ARG A 517 16.44 34.33 19.05
N LYS A 518 16.47 34.87 20.27
CA LYS A 518 16.81 34.11 21.46
C LYS A 518 15.58 34.07 22.34
N ASN A 519 15.02 32.87 22.51
CA ASN A 519 13.92 32.64 23.42
C ASN A 519 14.50 32.31 24.79
N ARG A 520 13.99 32.96 25.84
CA ARG A 520 14.41 32.72 27.21
C ARG A 520 13.28 31.98 27.92
N TYR A 521 13.61 30.95 28.68
CA TYR A 521 12.63 30.15 29.41
C TYR A 521 12.93 30.20 30.90
N HIS A 522 11.88 30.16 31.71
CA HIS A 522 11.99 30.21 33.16
C HIS A 522 10.95 29.31 33.84
N HIS A 523 11.35 28.72 34.97
CA HIS A 523 10.49 27.97 35.88
C HIS A 523 11.16 27.96 37.26
N GLU A 524 10.38 27.90 38.34
CA GLU A 524 10.89 27.93 39.71
C GLU A 524 11.85 26.77 40.02
N ALA A 525 11.52 25.55 39.57
CA ALA A 525 12.38 24.38 39.72
C ALA A 525 13.80 24.50 39.07
N LEU A 526 14.04 25.50 38.21
CA LEU A 526 15.36 25.72 37.62
C LEU A 526 16.35 26.35 38.63
N PHE A 527 15.86 26.93 39.74
CA PHE A 527 16.72 27.53 40.77
C PHE A 527 17.65 26.49 41.44
N ASP A 528 17.22 25.23 41.54
CA ASP A 528 18.03 24.15 42.15
C ASP A 528 19.19 23.69 41.24
N TYR A 529 19.09 23.97 39.95
CA TYR A 529 20.05 23.53 38.92
C TYR A 529 20.89 24.68 38.36
N VAL A 530 20.98 25.79 39.09
CA VAL A 530 21.72 26.98 38.68
C VAL A 530 23.19 26.65 38.41
N GLY A 531 23.68 27.02 37.21
CA GLY A 531 25.04 26.73 36.77
C GLY A 531 25.27 25.30 36.25
N GLN A 532 24.28 24.40 36.34
CA GLN A 532 24.35 23.06 35.76
C GLN A 532 23.88 23.05 34.31
N LYS A 533 24.25 22.00 33.57
CA LYS A 533 23.82 21.76 32.19
C LYS A 533 22.56 20.89 32.18
N LEU A 534 21.53 21.33 31.46
CA LEU A 534 20.26 20.65 31.29
C LEU A 534 19.95 20.44 29.80
N VAL A 535 19.06 19.51 29.50
CA VAL A 535 18.59 19.21 28.13
C VAL A 535 17.17 19.73 27.99
N ALA A 536 16.92 20.59 27.00
CA ALA A 536 15.58 21.04 26.67
C ALA A 536 14.99 20.18 25.54
N ARG A 537 13.77 19.69 25.74
CA ARG A 537 12.95 19.06 24.72
C ARG A 537 11.87 20.01 24.24
N PHE A 538 11.68 20.11 22.93
CA PHE A 538 10.74 21.07 22.36
C PHE A 538 10.13 20.59 21.04
N ASP A 539 8.96 21.15 20.72
CA ASP A 539 8.39 21.14 19.38
C ASP A 539 8.73 22.48 18.71
N PRO A 540 9.39 22.51 17.53
CA PRO A 540 9.70 23.73 16.81
C PRO A 540 8.52 24.68 16.61
N LEU A 541 7.29 24.16 16.46
CA LEU A 541 6.10 25.01 16.32
C LEU A 541 5.65 25.64 17.64
N LYS A 542 5.85 24.96 18.78
CA LYS A 542 5.46 25.43 20.12
C LYS A 542 6.62 26.08 20.88
N LEU A 543 7.73 26.40 20.20
CA LEU A 543 8.93 26.99 20.80
C LEU A 543 8.67 28.39 21.40
N HIS A 544 7.58 29.05 21.02
CA HIS A 544 7.18 30.33 21.61
C HIS A 544 6.35 30.16 22.90
N ASP A 545 5.86 28.95 23.19
CA ASP A 545 5.00 28.69 24.35
C ASP A 545 5.81 28.14 25.53
N SER A 546 6.32 26.90 25.39
CA SER A 546 7.00 26.19 26.48
C SER A 546 7.95 25.10 25.98
N VAL A 547 8.87 24.70 26.85
CA VAL A 547 9.83 23.61 26.62
C VAL A 547 9.91 22.69 27.84
N GLU A 548 10.17 21.41 27.61
CA GLU A 548 10.30 20.42 28.67
C GLU A 548 11.79 20.26 29.04
N VAL A 549 12.13 20.40 30.31
CA VAL A 549 13.52 20.40 30.78
C VAL A 549 13.86 19.10 31.48
N TYR A 550 15.02 18.54 31.13
CA TYR A 550 15.55 17.28 31.62
C TYR A 550 16.98 17.44 32.14
N THR A 551 17.41 16.57 33.05
CA THR A 551 18.82 16.40 33.41
C THR A 551 19.60 15.74 32.27
N LEU A 552 20.94 15.77 32.34
CA LEU A 552 21.80 15.04 31.39
C LEU A 552 21.58 13.52 31.43
N GLN A 553 21.14 13.00 32.57
CA GLN A 553 20.81 11.58 32.76
C GLN A 553 19.41 11.22 32.24
N GLY A 554 18.65 12.19 31.72
CA GLY A 554 17.33 11.96 31.13
C GLY A 554 16.16 11.98 32.12
N VAL A 555 16.36 12.49 33.34
CA VAL A 555 15.28 12.66 34.33
C VAL A 555 14.54 13.97 34.06
N ARG A 556 13.21 13.92 34.02
CA ARG A 556 12.37 15.13 33.82
C ARG A 556 12.42 16.02 35.06
N ILE A 557 12.55 17.34 34.83
CA ILE A 557 12.53 18.36 35.88
C ILE A 557 11.21 19.10 35.86
N CYS A 558 10.94 19.86 34.79
CA CYS A 558 9.76 20.73 34.70
C CYS A 558 9.44 21.15 33.26
N THR A 559 8.25 21.71 33.06
CA THR A 559 7.85 22.43 31.86
C THR A 559 8.17 23.92 32.05
N ALA A 560 9.08 24.49 31.27
CA ALA A 560 9.50 25.88 31.37
C ALA A 560 8.81 26.76 30.32
N GLU A 561 8.20 27.86 30.75
CA GLU A 561 7.48 28.79 29.90
C GLU A 561 8.43 29.80 29.23
N CYS A 562 8.10 30.21 28.00
CA CYS A 562 8.85 31.23 27.28
C CYS A 562 8.56 32.63 27.85
N LEU A 563 9.62 33.37 28.14
CA LEU A 563 9.57 34.80 28.47
C LEU A 563 9.68 35.60 27.17
N GLU A 564 8.54 36.13 26.71
CA GLU A 564 8.50 36.96 25.51
C GLU A 564 9.26 38.29 25.67
N LYS A 565 9.83 38.77 24.58
CA LYS A 565 10.41 40.12 24.51
C LYS A 565 9.29 41.14 24.33
N VAL A 566 8.91 41.79 25.43
CA VAL A 566 7.94 42.88 25.45
C VAL A 566 8.53 44.14 24.79
N GLY A 567 7.73 44.86 24.00
CA GLY A 567 8.12 46.14 23.40
C GLY A 567 8.36 47.24 24.44
N PHE A 568 9.35 48.10 24.19
CA PHE A 568 9.78 49.14 25.14
C PHE A 568 8.66 50.10 25.59
N GLY A 569 7.62 50.28 24.77
CA GLY A 569 6.47 51.16 25.05
C GLY A 569 5.24 50.48 25.66
N ASP A 570 5.26 49.18 25.95
CA ASP A 570 4.10 48.47 26.48
C ASP A 570 3.98 48.63 28.01
N THR A 571 3.12 49.56 28.41
CA THR A 571 2.88 49.88 29.82
C THR A 571 2.10 48.80 30.57
N GLN A 572 1.34 47.93 29.91
CA GLN A 572 0.57 46.87 30.56
C GLN A 572 1.46 45.71 30.99
N ALA A 573 2.30 45.21 30.08
CA ALA A 573 3.26 44.15 30.38
C ALA A 573 4.30 44.58 31.43
N ALA A 574 4.71 45.85 31.45
CA ALA A 574 5.58 46.40 32.51
C ALA A 574 4.92 46.36 33.90
N ARG A 575 3.61 46.62 33.99
CA ARG A 575 2.83 46.54 35.24
C ARG A 575 2.70 45.09 35.71
N GLU A 576 2.40 44.16 34.80
CA GLU A 576 2.30 42.74 35.13
C GLU A 576 3.63 42.15 35.59
N HIS A 577 4.73 42.49 34.93
CA HIS A 577 6.06 42.09 35.34
C HIS A 577 6.43 42.65 36.72
N LYS A 578 6.10 43.92 37.00
CA LYS A 578 6.29 44.53 38.33
C LYS A 578 5.47 43.80 39.40
N ARG A 579 4.22 43.44 39.10
CA ARG A 579 3.34 42.67 40.00
C ARG A 579 3.93 41.29 40.30
N LYS A 580 4.28 40.52 39.26
CA LYS A 580 4.90 39.18 39.39
C LYS A 580 6.20 39.25 40.19
N ARG A 581 7.07 40.24 39.91
CA ARG A 581 8.31 40.47 40.68
C ARG A 581 8.03 40.76 42.15
N THR A 582 7.06 41.61 42.45
CA THR A 582 6.71 41.99 43.84
C THR A 582 6.14 40.80 44.60
N GLN A 583 5.32 39.99 43.93
CA GLN A 583 4.76 38.77 44.50
C GLN A 583 5.87 37.74 44.79
N PHE A 584 6.77 37.50 43.84
CA PHE A 584 7.91 36.60 44.00
C PHE A 584 8.84 37.03 45.14
N THR A 585 9.21 38.31 45.23
CA THR A 585 10.10 38.80 46.30
C THR A 585 9.42 38.73 47.66
N LYS A 586 8.12 39.02 47.74
CA LYS A 586 7.36 38.91 48.99
C LYS A 586 7.24 37.45 49.45
N ALA A 587 6.89 36.54 48.54
CA ALA A 587 6.75 35.12 48.85
C ALA A 587 8.06 34.52 49.37
N ASN A 588 9.18 34.79 48.69
CA ASN A 588 10.49 34.28 49.12
C ASN A 588 11.01 34.95 50.40
N LYS A 589 10.71 36.23 50.65
CA LYS A 589 11.03 36.86 51.94
C LYS A 589 10.30 36.19 53.10
N ILE A 590 9.01 35.90 52.93
CA ILE A 590 8.20 35.22 53.94
C ILE A 590 8.74 33.80 54.17
N ALA A 591 9.04 33.07 53.10
CA ALA A 591 9.62 31.71 53.20
C ALA A 591 10.99 31.72 53.89
N ALA A 592 11.86 32.68 53.59
CA ALA A 592 13.18 32.81 54.22
C ALA A 592 13.07 33.15 55.72
N GLN A 593 12.17 34.07 56.09
CA GLN A 593 11.90 34.41 57.48
C GLN A 593 11.33 33.21 58.27
N ALA A 594 10.52 32.37 57.63
CA ALA A 594 9.99 31.16 58.23
C ALA A 594 11.03 30.04 58.42
N GLN A 595 12.22 30.12 57.82
CA GLN A 595 13.31 29.17 58.09
C GLN A 595 14.20 29.56 59.27
N THR A 596 14.14 30.82 59.70
CA THR A 596 14.90 31.34 60.83
C THR A 596 13.99 31.45 62.06
N ASP A 597 13.90 30.37 62.84
CA ASP A 597 13.09 30.32 64.06
C ASP A 597 13.77 30.99 65.28
N MET A 598 15.11 31.11 65.26
CA MET A 598 15.90 31.76 66.31
C MET A 598 16.51 33.06 65.79
N ASP A 599 16.41 34.12 66.60
CA ASP A 599 16.98 35.42 66.28
C ASP A 599 18.50 35.43 66.52
N ALA A 600 19.24 36.30 65.83
CA ALA A 600 20.71 36.32 65.89
C ALA A 600 21.26 36.53 67.32
N LEU A 601 20.46 37.16 68.19
CA LEU A 601 20.74 37.33 69.62
C LEU A 601 20.65 36.03 70.43
N GLU A 602 19.72 35.14 70.08
CA GLU A 602 19.56 33.84 70.74
C GLU A 602 20.69 32.89 70.34
N VAL A 603 21.10 32.94 69.07
CA VAL A 603 22.29 32.21 68.59
C VAL A 603 23.55 32.72 69.28
N ALA A 604 23.72 34.04 69.42
CA ALA A 604 24.86 34.62 70.13
C ALA A 604 24.90 34.26 71.63
N ALA A 605 23.74 34.13 72.28
CA ALA A 605 23.63 33.69 73.67
C ALA A 605 23.93 32.19 73.87
N MET A 606 23.71 31.37 72.84
CA MET A 606 24.08 29.95 72.83
C MET A 606 25.51 29.68 72.38
N MET A 607 26.18 30.67 71.78
CA MET A 607 27.62 30.57 71.51
C MET A 607 28.37 30.54 72.84
N LYS A 608 29.37 29.66 72.93
CA LYS A 608 30.19 29.49 74.12
C LYS A 608 30.79 30.87 74.47
N PRO A 609 30.59 31.43 75.68
CA PRO A 609 31.28 32.64 76.08
C PRO A 609 32.79 32.39 75.95
N LEU A 610 33.53 33.40 75.50
CA LEU A 610 34.99 33.36 75.46
C LEU A 610 35.48 32.90 76.83
N GLU A 611 36.14 31.74 76.89
CA GLU A 611 36.81 31.29 78.10
C GLU A 611 37.81 32.38 78.47
N GLU A 612 37.62 33.03 79.62
CA GLU A 612 38.64 33.89 80.19
C GLU A 612 39.92 33.05 80.28
N GLU A 613 41.02 33.56 79.70
CA GLU A 613 42.31 32.89 79.80
C GLU A 613 42.61 32.63 81.27
N PHE A 614 42.59 31.35 81.65
CA PHE A 614 42.99 30.93 82.98
C PHE A 614 44.49 31.15 83.10
N ILE A 615 44.90 32.31 83.62
CA ILE A 615 46.27 32.55 84.08
C ILE A 615 46.44 31.72 85.36
N PRO A 616 47.24 30.64 85.36
CA PRO A 616 47.39 29.81 86.54
C PRO A 616 48.11 30.60 87.64
N GLU A 617 47.52 30.70 88.83
CA GLU A 617 48.22 31.23 90.00
C GLU A 617 49.45 30.36 90.30
N THR A 618 50.62 30.99 90.34
CA THR A 618 51.89 30.36 90.68
C THR A 618 51.87 29.93 92.15
N LYS A 619 51.80 28.61 92.40
CA LYS A 619 51.88 28.02 93.76
C LYS A 619 53.31 27.99 94.36
N VAL A 620 54.25 28.73 93.79
CA VAL A 620 55.58 28.94 94.36
C VAL A 620 55.78 30.43 94.55
N VAL A 621 55.54 30.90 95.77
CA VAL A 621 55.92 32.24 96.21
C VAL A 621 57.40 32.18 96.58
N GLU A 622 58.25 32.76 95.76
CA GLU A 622 59.64 33.05 96.15
C GLU A 622 59.61 34.10 97.27
N PRO A 623 60.23 33.86 98.44
CA PRO A 623 60.26 34.86 99.49
C PRO A 623 61.05 36.06 98.99
N PHE A 624 60.36 37.17 98.73
CA PHE A 624 60.96 38.46 98.44
C PHE A 624 61.85 38.87 99.62
N ARG A 625 63.16 38.68 99.47
CA ARG A 625 64.18 39.22 100.38
C ARG A 625 64.49 40.64 99.92
N PRO A 626 64.16 41.69 100.70
CA PRO A 626 64.59 43.03 100.37
C PRO A 626 66.11 43.09 100.53
N VAL A 627 66.83 43.12 99.41
CA VAL A 627 68.24 43.50 99.41
C VAL A 627 68.26 45.02 99.51
N SER A 628 68.69 45.53 100.66
CA SER A 628 68.99 46.94 100.86
C SER A 628 70.16 47.35 99.98
N ILE A 629 69.86 47.97 98.84
CA ILE A 629 70.76 48.81 98.04
C ILE A 629 69.91 50.06 97.79
N GLY A 630 70.11 51.16 98.51
CA GLY A 630 71.27 52.03 98.34
C GLY A 630 70.91 53.07 97.27
N ASN A 631 70.74 54.33 97.69
CA ASN A 631 70.37 55.49 96.87
C ASN A 631 71.04 55.51 95.48
N THR A 632 70.26 55.37 94.42
CA THR A 632 70.55 55.93 93.10
C THR A 632 69.25 56.11 92.32
N ALA A 633 69.04 57.33 91.82
CA ALA A 633 67.90 57.71 91.01
C ALA A 633 67.83 56.87 89.72
N ALA A 634 66.67 56.28 89.45
CA ALA A 634 66.30 55.77 88.13
C ALA A 634 64.90 56.31 87.80
N GLN A 635 64.87 57.10 86.75
CA GLN A 635 63.73 57.83 86.20
C GLN A 635 62.66 56.83 85.76
N VAL A 636 61.48 56.87 86.37
CA VAL A 636 60.31 56.14 85.87
C VAL A 636 59.77 56.91 84.67
N HIS A 637 60.01 56.39 83.47
CA HIS A 637 59.18 56.73 82.32
C HIS A 637 57.82 56.09 82.56
N VAL A 638 56.83 56.91 82.88
CA VAL A 638 55.43 56.56 82.72
C VAL A 638 55.14 56.83 81.26
N ASP A 639 55.08 55.77 80.45
CA ASP A 639 54.38 55.86 79.17
C ASP A 639 52.89 55.96 79.52
N GLU A 640 52.41 57.20 79.67
CA GLU A 640 51.01 57.51 79.44
C GLU A 640 50.79 57.26 77.95
N ASP A 641 50.18 56.12 77.61
CA ASP A 641 49.57 55.91 76.30
C ASP A 641 48.48 56.96 76.14
N LEU A 642 48.89 58.11 75.59
CA LEU A 642 48.03 59.20 75.18
C LEU A 642 47.07 58.65 74.12
N ASP A 643 45.77 58.81 74.38
CA ASP A 643 44.63 58.62 73.48
C ASP A 643 44.67 59.55 72.22
N GLU A 644 45.86 59.92 71.72
CA GLU A 644 46.03 60.85 70.61
C GLU A 644 46.09 60.16 69.23
N ASP A 645 46.21 58.83 69.17
CA ASP A 645 46.46 58.13 67.89
C ASP A 645 45.22 57.45 67.27
N TYR A 646 44.03 57.63 67.86
CA TYR A 646 42.81 57.04 67.32
C TYR A 646 42.31 57.78 66.08
N GLU A 647 42.36 59.12 66.07
CA GLU A 647 41.91 59.92 64.92
C GLU A 647 42.87 59.80 63.72
N ALA A 648 44.18 59.72 63.98
CA ALA A 648 45.19 59.54 62.94
C ALA A 648 45.09 58.15 62.27
N ASN A 649 44.95 57.09 63.07
CA ASN A 649 44.73 55.73 62.55
C ASN A 649 43.37 55.57 61.86
N TYR A 650 42.32 56.25 62.34
CA TYR A 650 41.01 56.27 61.69
C TYR A 650 41.05 57.00 60.33
N ALA A 651 41.74 58.13 60.24
CA ALA A 651 41.94 58.86 59.00
C ALA A 651 42.78 58.06 57.98
N GLN A 652 43.82 57.35 58.43
CA GLN A 652 44.59 56.43 57.58
C GLN A 652 43.74 55.27 57.06
N ASN A 653 42.91 54.65 57.90
CA ASN A 653 42.03 53.56 57.46
C ASN A 653 40.94 54.03 56.49
N LEU A 654 40.38 55.24 56.69
CA LEU A 654 39.41 55.83 55.77
C LEU A 654 40.03 56.16 54.41
N SER A 655 41.23 56.74 54.39
CA SER A 655 41.94 57.03 53.14
C SER A 655 42.27 55.75 52.37
N TYR A 656 42.69 54.69 53.06
CA TYR A 656 42.91 53.37 52.46
C TYR A 656 41.64 52.74 51.86
N LEU A 657 40.51 52.86 52.55
CA LEU A 657 39.19 52.40 52.05
C LEU A 657 38.71 53.19 50.83
N VAL A 658 38.93 54.51 50.81
CA VAL A 658 38.62 55.36 49.65
C VAL A 658 39.51 55.00 48.46
N GLU A 659 40.78 54.70 48.70
CA GLU A 659 41.73 54.28 47.66
C GLU A 659 41.36 52.92 47.05
N GLN A 660 40.93 51.95 47.87
CA GLN A 660 40.39 50.67 47.39
C GLN A 660 39.09 50.84 46.60
N LYS A 661 38.21 51.74 47.02
CA LYS A 661 36.95 52.03 46.32
C LYS A 661 37.18 52.69 44.95
N ASN A 662 38.24 53.50 44.84
CA ASN A 662 38.65 54.10 43.57
C ASN A 662 39.39 53.12 42.65
N LYS A 663 40.19 52.18 43.20
CA LYS A 663 40.80 51.09 42.42
C LYS A 663 39.79 50.09 41.85
N ASN A 664 38.64 49.90 42.52
CA ASN A 664 37.56 49.02 42.08
C ASN A 664 36.52 49.70 41.16
N ARG A 665 36.80 50.91 40.67
CA ARG A 665 36.03 51.55 39.59
C ARG A 665 36.76 51.35 38.26
N LEU A 666 36.44 50.24 37.59
CA LEU A 666 36.51 50.06 36.14
C LEU A 666 35.30 49.24 35.70
#